data_AF-A0A0E3K1T3-F1
#
_entry.id   AF-A0A0E3K1T3-F1
#
_cell.length_a   1.000
_cell.length_b   1.000
_cell.length_c   1.000
_cell.angle_alpha   90.00
_cell.angle_beta   90.00
_cell.angle_gamma   90.00
#
_symmetry.space_group_name_H-M   'P 1'
#
loop_
_entity.id
_entity.type
_entity.pdbx_description
1 polymer ?
#
loop_
_entity_poly.entity_id
_entity_poly.type
_entity_poly.pdbx_seq_one_letter_code
_entity_poly.pdbx_strand_id
1 'polypeptide(L)'
;MIRRRKNIAILILTFVLGTAFPRTVQASFPTMKRLGGSDRYDTCIKVAQDGWSSSYYAVIACGENYPDALSSVPLAKKYDAPILLTYSNSMPANVMDEIKQLHVGKVFLIGGQGSISSSVEKQLQNQGIQTERLAGADRYETSVKIAEKFGKVEALTVSTGEDYADALSIGPAAAAMGVPVLLVPKNYVPDVTKKYIRNLNTIRNSEYDNTSNSSSSSNTNTSSGTFRDYHVFVMGDSNIVTDNVVDEFQGEGNTVERIEGKDKYYRNINAIGRFIQKSNGTSTQNKDSSDDNNKQAQYFVKGDMLSINNLYLASGEGFADALSGAALAAKTKSPIILSASSNSEIVKDFILNKIPNYSSNSVNPEYLTVLGGEGVMPGTRVSQIFGNIAFDNAISFPKSDSDTITFKNKSFEKLIRNKLNIQDRNIYFSDVKGITSLDLTNQNIADISGLENFIHLKSLNLSYNQIKNLSPIVRLDELENLNLSHNNIEDVSYISNLVNLKELNLSDNQISSSDLDHSRNMYKDTNQTEYDRTSDNVFKKLNNIVSLDLSNSILNDYSNNRNRINDISNLKDMTSLVSLNLNGNNVNSLSDLQKLTNLNTLKLSYTGISDLDFIKKLTNITYLDISNNSSIDGDDLNPLKNLTNLKYLNASNDKIDNVSALSSLTKLTTLYIEDNPIQDYTPILDITKSLYYKDFDLSSSIGNSSYDSEAAIDTQIKDEIYNFQSMYSYGDYTKLKYRKLYHAYDLGTYDGQLQDLYRNRDWITYEISLGGITQENINSFKNQLDSINYNAEEMSKKDSMNKKVKDLEIQFLSTSKPIEKEKLIGKINYIYADYRYDYYRNLVQKYNNDVEKIKEQIQEASYETPNYSSNKDIKNLQHSLEEIQKDIDLASQKISMYQNYKDFFNAVDAVLEEI
;
A
#
# COMPACT_ATOMS: atom_id res chain seq x y z
N MET A 1 -26.30 15.21 -58.97
CA MET A 1 -24.86 15.40 -58.69
C MET A 1 -24.55 15.80 -57.24
N ILE A 2 -25.40 16.60 -56.56
CA ILE A 2 -25.17 17.09 -55.19
C ILE A 2 -25.30 15.99 -54.11
N ARG A 3 -26.20 15.00 -54.29
CA ARG A 3 -26.36 13.87 -53.35
C ARG A 3 -25.17 12.88 -53.32
N ARG A 4 -24.48 12.68 -54.45
CA ARG A 4 -23.29 11.81 -54.51
C ARG A 4 -22.05 12.44 -53.85
N ARG A 5 -21.94 13.77 -53.86
CA ARG A 5 -20.84 14.48 -53.18
C ARG A 5 -21.00 14.54 -51.65
N LYS A 6 -22.23 14.58 -51.12
CA LYS A 6 -22.47 14.49 -49.67
C LYS A 6 -22.12 13.11 -49.10
N ASN A 7 -22.43 12.03 -49.81
CA ASN A 7 -22.12 10.68 -49.33
C ASN A 7 -20.61 10.35 -49.39
N ILE A 8 -19.88 10.89 -50.38
CA ILE A 8 -18.42 10.73 -50.46
C ILE A 8 -17.71 11.58 -49.40
N ALA A 9 -18.20 12.79 -49.11
CA ALA A 9 -17.66 13.62 -48.03
C ALA A 9 -17.89 13.00 -46.65
N ILE A 10 -19.05 12.38 -46.39
CA ILE A 10 -19.33 11.67 -45.15
C ILE A 10 -18.46 10.40 -45.02
N LEU A 11 -18.24 9.66 -46.11
CA LEU A 11 -17.39 8.46 -46.10
C LEU A 11 -15.91 8.79 -45.82
N ILE A 12 -15.40 9.88 -46.41
CA ILE A 12 -14.03 10.37 -46.19
C ILE A 12 -13.89 10.94 -44.77
N LEU A 13 -14.91 11.63 -44.24
CA LEU A 13 -14.89 12.11 -42.86
C LEU A 13 -14.90 10.95 -41.84
N THR A 14 -15.63 9.86 -42.12
CA THR A 14 -15.58 8.63 -41.28
C THR A 14 -14.27 7.84 -41.42
N PHE A 15 -13.58 7.93 -42.56
CA PHE A 15 -12.29 7.25 -42.75
C PHE A 15 -11.11 8.06 -42.17
N VAL A 16 -11.23 9.38 -42.11
CA VAL A 16 -10.23 10.29 -41.50
C VAL A 16 -10.42 10.43 -39.99
N LEU A 17 -11.66 10.31 -39.47
CA LEU A 17 -11.90 10.22 -38.02
C LEU A 17 -11.61 8.83 -37.43
N GLY A 18 -11.44 7.80 -38.28
CA GLY A 18 -11.08 6.44 -37.86
C GLY A 18 -9.57 6.16 -37.75
N THR A 19 -8.72 7.08 -38.22
CA THR A 19 -7.24 6.89 -38.29
C THR A 19 -6.43 7.89 -37.46
N ALA A 20 -7.09 8.75 -36.68
CA ALA A 20 -6.45 9.79 -35.87
C ALA A 20 -6.52 9.55 -34.34
N PHE A 21 -6.84 8.35 -33.91
CA PHE A 21 -6.53 7.91 -32.54
C PHE A 21 -5.30 7.00 -32.62
N PRO A 22 -4.21 7.25 -31.87
CA PRO A 22 -3.26 6.19 -31.63
C PRO A 22 -4.05 5.03 -31.04
N ARG A 23 -4.20 3.94 -31.79
CA ARG A 23 -4.58 2.67 -31.18
C ARG A 23 -3.43 2.29 -30.28
N THR A 24 -3.52 2.67 -29.01
CA THR A 24 -2.78 2.01 -27.96
C THR A 24 -3.20 0.55 -28.02
N VAL A 25 -2.37 -0.28 -28.65
CA VAL A 25 -2.44 -1.72 -28.44
C VAL A 25 -2.13 -1.89 -26.96
N GLN A 26 -3.17 -2.06 -26.16
CA GLN A 26 -3.05 -2.35 -24.75
C GLN A 26 -2.27 -3.67 -24.66
N ALA A 27 -1.06 -3.64 -24.10
CA ALA A 27 -0.32 -4.86 -23.82
C ALA A 27 -1.18 -5.68 -22.85
N SER A 28 -1.72 -6.81 -23.30
CA SER A 28 -2.41 -7.73 -22.40
C SER A 28 -1.36 -8.37 -21.51
N PHE A 29 -1.63 -8.42 -20.21
CA PHE A 29 -0.87 -9.27 -19.31
C PHE A 29 -1.10 -10.74 -19.71
N PRO A 30 -0.13 -11.65 -19.47
CA PRO A 30 -0.36 -13.08 -19.65
C PRO A 30 -1.55 -13.53 -18.80
N THR A 31 -2.49 -14.25 -19.40
CA THR A 31 -3.59 -14.89 -18.68
C THR A 31 -3.00 -15.96 -17.75
N MET A 32 -3.18 -15.77 -16.43
CA MET A 32 -2.65 -16.72 -15.46
C MET A 32 -3.60 -17.91 -15.26
N LYS A 33 -3.04 -19.12 -15.28
CA LYS A 33 -3.73 -20.39 -15.12
C LYS A 33 -3.04 -21.21 -14.02
N ARG A 34 -3.79 -21.84 -13.12
CA ARG A 34 -3.22 -22.74 -12.11
C ARG A 34 -3.66 -24.18 -12.35
N LEU A 35 -2.72 -25.09 -12.45
CA LEU A 35 -2.92 -26.54 -12.52
C LEU A 35 -2.36 -27.16 -11.23
N GLY A 36 -3.19 -27.17 -10.18
CA GLY A 36 -2.79 -27.63 -8.86
C GLY A 36 -3.91 -28.39 -8.16
N GLY A 37 -3.61 -29.59 -7.68
CA GLY A 37 -4.52 -30.46 -6.95
C GLY A 37 -4.37 -30.39 -5.43
N SER A 38 -5.21 -31.16 -4.75
CA SER A 38 -5.08 -31.43 -3.30
C SER A 38 -3.79 -32.20 -2.96
N ASP A 39 -3.30 -33.00 -3.91
CA ASP A 39 -2.03 -33.71 -3.85
C ASP A 39 -1.40 -33.82 -5.25
N ARG A 40 -0.24 -34.49 -5.33
CA ARG A 40 0.50 -34.69 -6.59
C ARG A 40 -0.26 -35.52 -7.64
N TYR A 41 -1.15 -36.41 -7.21
CA TYR A 41 -1.92 -37.27 -8.10
C TYR A 41 -3.07 -36.47 -8.72
N ASP A 42 -3.74 -35.64 -7.94
CA ASP A 42 -4.73 -34.69 -8.43
C ASP A 42 -4.09 -33.60 -9.33
N THR A 43 -2.89 -33.11 -8.99
CA THR A 43 -2.15 -32.18 -9.87
C THR A 43 -1.85 -32.82 -11.23
N CYS A 44 -1.34 -34.06 -11.29
CA CYS A 44 -1.02 -34.69 -12.58
C CYS A 44 -2.26 -34.94 -13.44
N ILE A 45 -3.42 -35.20 -12.83
CA ILE A 45 -4.72 -35.31 -13.51
C ILE A 45 -5.10 -33.97 -14.12
N LYS A 46 -5.04 -32.86 -13.36
CA LYS A 46 -5.34 -31.52 -13.88
C LYS A 46 -4.42 -31.12 -15.03
N VAL A 47 -3.15 -31.48 -14.96
CA VAL A 47 -2.19 -31.28 -16.06
C VAL A 47 -2.57 -32.11 -17.29
N ALA A 48 -3.00 -33.37 -17.10
CA ALA A 48 -3.42 -34.24 -18.20
C ALA A 48 -4.70 -33.72 -18.88
N GLN A 49 -5.71 -33.34 -18.10
CA GLN A 49 -6.96 -32.77 -18.61
C GLN A 49 -6.74 -31.47 -19.39
N ASP A 50 -5.70 -30.72 -19.03
CA ASP A 50 -5.36 -29.49 -19.72
C ASP A 50 -4.69 -29.70 -21.07
N GLY A 51 -3.77 -30.67 -21.14
CA GLY A 51 -3.00 -30.94 -22.34
C GLY A 51 -3.65 -31.91 -23.32
N TRP A 52 -4.58 -32.74 -22.86
CA TRP A 52 -5.09 -33.87 -23.62
C TRP A 52 -6.59 -34.06 -23.41
N SER A 53 -7.36 -33.97 -24.50
CA SER A 53 -8.74 -34.45 -24.53
C SER A 53 -8.83 -35.97 -24.70
N SER A 54 -7.77 -36.57 -25.26
CA SER A 54 -7.52 -38.01 -25.33
C SER A 54 -6.03 -38.25 -25.57
N SER A 55 -5.52 -39.42 -25.17
CA SER A 55 -4.20 -39.88 -25.57
C SER A 55 -4.15 -41.41 -25.56
N TYR A 56 -3.66 -42.00 -26.65
CA TYR A 56 -3.46 -43.45 -26.71
C TYR A 56 -2.34 -43.92 -25.78
N TYR A 57 -1.37 -43.04 -25.49
CA TYR A 57 -0.21 -43.34 -24.66
C TYR A 57 -0.27 -42.57 -23.34
N ALA A 58 0.16 -43.18 -22.23
CA ALA A 58 0.51 -42.44 -21.02
C ALA A 58 1.85 -42.91 -20.46
N VAL A 59 2.58 -42.02 -19.80
CA VAL A 59 3.81 -42.36 -19.05
C VAL A 59 3.43 -42.44 -17.58
N ILE A 60 3.72 -43.56 -16.94
CA ILE A 60 3.44 -43.78 -15.52
C ILE A 60 4.75 -43.72 -14.75
N ALA A 61 4.82 -42.80 -13.78
CA ALA A 61 5.94 -42.64 -12.87
C ALA A 61 5.49 -42.85 -11.42
N CYS A 62 6.38 -43.35 -10.57
CA CYS A 62 6.10 -43.45 -9.15
C CYS A 62 6.08 -42.05 -8.53
N GLY A 63 4.99 -41.69 -7.85
CA GLY A 63 4.83 -40.42 -7.16
C GLY A 63 5.63 -40.34 -5.86
N GLU A 64 6.11 -41.46 -5.31
CA GLU A 64 6.79 -41.55 -4.00
C GLU A 64 8.32 -41.51 -4.12
N ASN A 65 8.88 -42.24 -5.09
CA ASN A 65 10.31 -42.31 -5.39
C ASN A 65 10.53 -42.42 -6.90
N TYR A 66 11.09 -41.37 -7.49
CA TYR A 66 10.93 -40.98 -8.90
C TYR A 66 12.22 -40.63 -9.65
N PRO A 67 13.44 -40.97 -9.19
CA PRO A 67 14.65 -40.57 -9.91
C PRO A 67 14.70 -41.16 -11.32
N ASP A 68 14.05 -42.31 -11.51
CA ASP A 68 13.92 -43.02 -12.77
C ASP A 68 13.12 -42.21 -13.82
N ALA A 69 12.22 -41.33 -13.37
CA ALA A 69 11.29 -40.59 -14.23
C ALA A 69 11.84 -39.26 -14.75
N LEU A 70 12.99 -38.79 -14.25
CA LEU A 70 13.53 -37.47 -14.59
C LEU A 70 13.85 -37.29 -16.09
N SER A 71 14.16 -38.37 -16.79
CA SER A 71 14.46 -38.38 -18.23
C SER A 71 13.24 -38.66 -19.11
N SER A 72 12.04 -38.76 -18.53
CA SER A 72 10.83 -39.17 -19.25
C SER A 72 10.11 -38.04 -20.00
N VAL A 73 10.45 -36.77 -19.75
CA VAL A 73 9.78 -35.61 -20.38
C VAL A 73 9.89 -35.64 -21.92
N PRO A 74 11.07 -35.88 -22.54
CA PRO A 74 11.14 -36.05 -23.98
C PRO A 74 10.33 -37.25 -24.50
N LEU A 75 10.27 -38.34 -23.73
CA LEU A 75 9.52 -39.54 -24.12
C LEU A 75 8.02 -39.23 -24.16
N ALA A 76 7.52 -38.54 -23.15
CA ALA A 76 6.14 -38.07 -23.08
C ALA A 76 5.78 -37.22 -24.31
N LYS A 77 6.65 -36.26 -24.68
CA LYS A 77 6.47 -35.46 -25.91
C LYS A 77 6.49 -36.32 -27.18
N LYS A 78 7.43 -37.26 -27.30
CA LYS A 78 7.57 -38.12 -28.48
C LYS A 78 6.30 -38.94 -28.76
N TYR A 79 5.60 -39.38 -27.72
CA TYR A 79 4.38 -40.18 -27.84
C TYR A 79 3.09 -39.37 -27.63
N ASP A 80 3.19 -38.04 -27.54
CA ASP A 80 2.10 -37.13 -27.18
C ASP A 80 1.29 -37.62 -25.97
N ALA A 81 1.99 -37.98 -24.90
CA ALA A 81 1.47 -38.65 -23.73
C ALA A 81 1.56 -37.76 -22.48
N PRO A 82 0.55 -37.75 -21.59
CA PRO A 82 0.71 -37.18 -20.26
C PRO A 82 1.64 -38.04 -19.39
N ILE A 83 2.27 -37.41 -18.39
CA ILE A 83 2.92 -38.12 -17.28
C ILE A 83 1.94 -38.15 -16.11
N LEU A 84 1.51 -39.36 -15.73
CA LEU A 84 0.63 -39.62 -14.59
C LEU A 84 1.39 -40.35 -13.47
N LEU A 85 0.95 -40.14 -12.24
CA LEU A 85 1.64 -40.62 -11.05
C LEU A 85 0.90 -41.80 -10.38
N THR A 86 1.66 -42.75 -9.85
CA THR A 86 1.14 -43.91 -9.08
C THR A 86 1.81 -44.00 -7.71
N TYR A 87 1.22 -44.71 -6.74
CA TYR A 87 1.99 -45.21 -5.60
C TYR A 87 2.89 -46.37 -6.06
N SER A 88 3.91 -46.71 -5.28
CA SER A 88 4.82 -47.82 -5.58
C SER A 88 4.11 -49.16 -5.74
N ASN A 89 3.05 -49.40 -4.97
CA ASN A 89 2.33 -50.67 -4.90
C ASN A 89 0.86 -50.63 -5.38
N SER A 90 0.33 -49.46 -5.71
CA SER A 90 -1.07 -49.31 -6.12
C SER A 90 -1.29 -48.07 -6.99
N MET A 91 -2.16 -48.21 -7.99
CA MET A 91 -2.65 -47.07 -8.76
C MET A 91 -3.76 -46.34 -7.99
N PRO A 92 -3.67 -45.01 -7.79
CA PRO A 92 -4.78 -44.21 -7.27
C PRO A 92 -6.03 -44.36 -8.14
N ALA A 93 -7.21 -44.42 -7.52
CA ALA A 93 -8.46 -44.61 -8.25
C ALA A 93 -8.74 -43.48 -9.25
N ASN A 94 -8.57 -42.22 -8.80
CA ASN A 94 -8.72 -41.03 -9.64
C ASN A 94 -7.75 -41.01 -10.84
N VAL A 95 -6.52 -41.49 -10.67
CA VAL A 95 -5.56 -41.60 -11.79
C VAL A 95 -5.98 -42.69 -12.77
N MET A 96 -6.49 -43.82 -12.28
CA MET A 96 -7.04 -44.86 -13.14
C MET A 96 -8.28 -44.38 -13.93
N ASP A 97 -9.11 -43.57 -13.31
CA ASP A 97 -10.29 -42.98 -13.96
C ASP A 97 -9.86 -42.00 -15.06
N GLU A 98 -8.84 -41.17 -14.82
CA GLU A 98 -8.27 -40.28 -15.84
C GLU A 98 -7.67 -41.07 -17.01
N ILE A 99 -6.93 -42.16 -16.74
CA ILE A 99 -6.39 -43.06 -17.78
C ILE A 99 -7.50 -43.60 -18.69
N LYS A 100 -8.66 -43.97 -18.11
CA LYS A 100 -9.83 -44.41 -18.88
C LYS A 100 -10.47 -43.27 -19.65
N GLN A 101 -10.62 -42.11 -19.03
CA GLN A 101 -11.21 -40.92 -19.66
C GLN A 101 -10.41 -40.46 -20.87
N LEU A 102 -9.08 -40.56 -20.81
CA LEU A 102 -8.17 -40.27 -21.91
C LEU A 102 -8.13 -41.36 -22.99
N HIS A 103 -8.80 -42.50 -22.77
CA HIS A 103 -8.79 -43.65 -23.66
C HIS A 103 -7.39 -44.22 -23.92
N VAL A 104 -6.56 -44.29 -22.88
CA VAL A 104 -5.19 -44.80 -22.97
C VAL A 104 -5.20 -46.29 -23.29
N GLY A 105 -4.57 -46.66 -24.41
CA GLY A 105 -4.42 -48.05 -24.85
C GLY A 105 -3.06 -48.66 -24.46
N LYS A 106 -2.03 -47.84 -24.28
CA LYS A 106 -0.69 -48.29 -23.89
C LYS A 106 -0.02 -47.35 -22.88
N VAL A 107 0.65 -47.91 -21.90
CA VAL A 107 1.40 -47.16 -20.88
C VAL A 107 2.87 -47.54 -20.85
N PHE A 108 3.73 -46.53 -20.70
CA PHE A 108 5.15 -46.70 -20.40
C PHE A 108 5.37 -46.60 -18.90
N LEU A 109 5.74 -47.71 -18.25
CA LEU A 109 6.08 -47.74 -16.83
C LEU A 109 7.55 -47.35 -16.68
N ILE A 110 7.83 -46.22 -16.02
CA ILE A 110 9.20 -45.73 -15.85
C ILE A 110 9.72 -46.11 -14.47
N GLY A 111 10.74 -46.99 -14.46
CA GLY A 111 11.36 -47.50 -13.24
C GLY A 111 11.11 -48.99 -13.01
N GLY A 112 12.03 -49.58 -12.24
CA GLY A 112 12.02 -51.01 -11.92
C GLY A 112 10.85 -51.40 -11.01
N GLN A 113 10.75 -52.70 -10.70
CA GLN A 113 9.71 -53.21 -9.79
C GLN A 113 9.84 -52.66 -8.35
N GLY A 114 11.01 -52.17 -7.96
CA GLY A 114 11.21 -51.47 -6.69
C GLY A 114 10.57 -50.07 -6.65
N SER A 115 10.44 -49.40 -7.81
CA SER A 115 9.81 -48.07 -7.94
C SER A 115 8.32 -48.20 -8.25
N ILE A 116 7.97 -49.07 -9.20
CA ILE A 116 6.59 -49.38 -9.61
C ILE A 116 6.44 -50.89 -9.65
N SER A 117 5.84 -51.48 -8.63
CA SER A 117 5.71 -52.93 -8.49
C SER A 117 4.82 -53.56 -9.57
N SER A 118 4.87 -54.89 -9.65
CA SER A 118 4.04 -55.67 -10.58
C SER A 118 2.54 -55.58 -10.28
N SER A 119 2.11 -55.16 -9.09
CA SER A 119 0.69 -54.99 -8.78
C SER A 119 0.10 -53.83 -9.58
N VAL A 120 0.79 -52.71 -9.67
CA VAL A 120 0.37 -51.55 -10.50
C VAL A 120 0.27 -51.95 -11.97
N GLU A 121 1.27 -52.68 -12.47
CA GLU A 121 1.28 -53.21 -13.84
C GLU A 121 0.08 -54.13 -14.11
N LYS A 122 -0.23 -55.04 -13.18
CA LYS A 122 -1.42 -55.90 -13.27
C LYS A 122 -2.72 -55.11 -13.19
N GLN A 123 -2.81 -54.06 -12.36
CA GLN A 123 -4.00 -53.20 -12.29
C GLN A 123 -4.30 -52.55 -13.66
N LEU A 124 -3.27 -52.11 -14.38
CA LEU A 124 -3.38 -51.55 -15.73
C LEU A 124 -3.78 -52.60 -16.77
N GLN A 125 -3.09 -53.76 -16.78
CA GLN A 125 -3.40 -54.86 -17.70
C GLN A 125 -4.81 -55.41 -17.51
N ASN A 126 -5.31 -55.46 -16.28
CA ASN A 126 -6.69 -55.88 -15.98
C ASN A 126 -7.75 -54.92 -16.54
N GLN A 127 -7.38 -53.68 -16.87
CA GLN A 127 -8.24 -52.74 -17.59
C GLN A 127 -8.10 -52.85 -19.12
N GLY A 128 -7.35 -53.85 -19.62
CA GLY A 128 -7.09 -54.04 -21.05
C GLY A 128 -5.99 -53.14 -21.62
N ILE A 129 -5.21 -52.47 -20.78
CA ILE A 129 -4.18 -51.51 -21.18
C ILE A 129 -2.84 -52.25 -21.38
N GLN A 130 -2.18 -52.02 -22.52
CA GLN A 130 -0.87 -52.60 -22.78
C GLN A 130 0.19 -51.90 -21.93
N THR A 131 1.07 -52.65 -21.28
CA THR A 131 2.17 -52.09 -20.47
C THR A 131 3.52 -52.34 -21.13
N GLU A 132 4.38 -51.34 -21.13
CA GLU A 132 5.79 -51.47 -21.50
C GLU A 132 6.66 -50.82 -20.42
N ARG A 133 7.54 -51.60 -19.80
CA ARG A 133 8.41 -51.10 -18.73
C ARG A 133 9.76 -50.67 -19.29
N LEU A 134 10.13 -49.42 -19.03
CA LEU A 134 11.45 -48.87 -19.31
C LEU A 134 12.18 -48.68 -17.98
N ALA A 135 13.10 -49.59 -17.69
CA ALA A 135 13.80 -49.66 -16.41
C ALA A 135 15.17 -50.31 -16.55
N GLY A 136 16.12 -49.82 -15.76
CA GLY A 136 17.41 -50.45 -15.51
C GLY A 136 17.62 -50.74 -14.02
N ALA A 137 18.83 -51.14 -13.65
CA ALA A 137 19.23 -51.36 -12.25
C ALA A 137 19.21 -50.05 -11.43
N ASP A 138 19.39 -48.91 -12.10
CA ASP A 138 19.36 -47.58 -11.51
C ASP A 138 18.77 -46.53 -12.47
N ARG A 139 18.73 -45.29 -12.00
CA ARG A 139 18.23 -44.12 -12.77
C ARG A 139 19.03 -43.86 -14.05
N TYR A 140 20.31 -44.21 -14.07
CA TYR A 140 21.19 -43.96 -15.20
C TYR A 140 20.92 -44.95 -16.33
N GLU A 141 20.83 -46.25 -16.01
CA GLU A 141 20.43 -47.27 -16.98
C GLU A 141 18.99 -47.05 -17.44
N THR A 142 18.08 -46.65 -16.55
CA THR A 142 16.71 -46.28 -16.93
C THR A 142 16.70 -45.13 -17.93
N SER A 143 17.54 -44.10 -17.74
CA SER A 143 17.67 -43.00 -18.71
C SER A 143 18.17 -43.47 -20.08
N VAL A 144 19.07 -44.47 -20.13
CA VAL A 144 19.52 -45.10 -21.39
C VAL A 144 18.38 -45.88 -22.05
N LYS A 145 17.58 -46.64 -21.29
CA LYS A 145 16.39 -47.35 -21.83
C LYS A 145 15.36 -46.40 -22.44
N ILE A 146 15.19 -45.22 -21.83
CA ILE A 146 14.37 -44.16 -22.41
C ILE A 146 15.04 -43.60 -23.67
N ALA A 147 16.35 -43.34 -23.64
CA ALA A 147 17.10 -42.80 -24.77
C ALA A 147 17.13 -43.72 -26.00
N GLU A 148 17.14 -45.05 -25.81
CA GLU A 148 17.00 -46.06 -26.87
C GLU A 148 15.71 -45.89 -27.68
N LYS A 149 14.64 -45.30 -27.10
CA LYS A 149 13.41 -45.00 -27.84
C LYS A 149 13.57 -43.91 -28.88
N PHE A 150 14.60 -43.07 -28.81
CA PHE A 150 14.80 -41.95 -29.74
C PHE A 150 15.46 -42.36 -31.05
N GLY A 151 16.17 -43.49 -31.08
CA GLY A 151 16.92 -43.92 -32.25
C GLY A 151 18.09 -42.98 -32.53
N LYS A 152 18.30 -42.62 -33.81
CA LYS A 152 19.36 -41.69 -34.22
C LYS A 152 18.95 -40.26 -33.90
N VAL A 153 19.80 -39.53 -33.17
CA VAL A 153 19.61 -38.12 -32.79
C VAL A 153 20.76 -37.27 -33.32
N GLU A 154 20.60 -35.95 -33.39
CA GLU A 154 21.63 -35.01 -33.84
C GLU A 154 22.32 -34.27 -32.66
N ALA A 155 21.73 -34.35 -31.48
CA ALA A 155 22.27 -33.81 -30.24
C ALA A 155 21.91 -34.71 -29.04
N LEU A 156 22.61 -34.52 -27.93
CA LEU A 156 22.33 -35.16 -26.65
C LEU A 156 22.20 -34.10 -25.56
N THR A 157 21.36 -34.37 -24.57
CA THR A 157 21.34 -33.60 -23.33
C THR A 157 21.74 -34.49 -22.16
N VAL A 158 22.59 -33.96 -21.29
CA VAL A 158 23.18 -34.67 -20.15
C VAL A 158 22.92 -33.85 -18.91
N SER A 159 22.40 -34.49 -17.86
CA SER A 159 22.27 -33.86 -16.54
C SER A 159 22.74 -34.80 -15.46
N THR A 160 23.04 -34.24 -14.28
CA THR A 160 23.24 -35.07 -13.10
C THR A 160 21.97 -35.87 -12.81
N GLY A 161 22.14 -37.14 -12.44
CA GLY A 161 21.08 -37.95 -11.86
C GLY A 161 21.00 -37.83 -10.33
N GLU A 162 21.92 -37.10 -9.68
CA GLU A 162 21.97 -37.00 -8.21
C GLU A 162 20.94 -36.00 -7.65
N ASP A 163 20.49 -35.04 -8.47
CA ASP A 163 19.41 -34.10 -8.17
C ASP A 163 18.39 -34.06 -9.34
N TYR A 164 17.17 -33.58 -9.09
CA TYR A 164 16.08 -33.58 -10.07
C TYR A 164 16.01 -32.30 -10.91
N ALA A 165 16.46 -31.17 -10.38
CA ALA A 165 16.19 -29.86 -10.97
C ALA A 165 16.85 -29.67 -12.33
N ASP A 166 18.05 -30.22 -12.54
CA ASP A 166 18.78 -30.08 -13.80
C ASP A 166 18.13 -30.87 -14.93
N ALA A 167 17.66 -32.10 -14.64
CA ALA A 167 16.93 -32.92 -15.61
C ALA A 167 15.58 -32.30 -15.98
N LEU A 168 14.83 -31.79 -14.99
CA LEU A 168 13.55 -31.10 -15.24
C LEU A 168 13.73 -29.81 -16.04
N SER A 169 14.82 -29.08 -15.79
CA SER A 169 15.12 -27.82 -16.46
C SER A 169 15.41 -28.01 -17.95
N ILE A 170 16.20 -29.03 -18.31
CA ILE A 170 16.55 -29.30 -19.69
C ILE A 170 15.47 -30.12 -20.43
N GLY A 171 14.57 -30.78 -19.70
CA GLY A 171 13.54 -31.68 -20.25
C GLY A 171 12.72 -31.10 -21.39
N PRO A 172 12.03 -29.94 -21.23
CA PRO A 172 11.26 -29.33 -22.32
C PRO A 172 12.10 -28.93 -23.52
N ALA A 173 13.34 -28.47 -23.32
CA ALA A 173 14.26 -28.13 -24.42
C ALA A 173 14.73 -29.40 -25.16
N ALA A 174 15.09 -30.45 -24.44
CA ALA A 174 15.43 -31.76 -25.00
C ALA A 174 14.24 -32.32 -25.81
N ALA A 175 13.02 -32.19 -25.28
CA ALA A 175 11.80 -32.60 -25.95
C ALA A 175 11.51 -31.79 -27.22
N ALA A 176 11.75 -30.47 -27.21
CA ALA A 176 11.60 -29.59 -28.37
C ALA A 176 12.62 -29.91 -29.47
N MET A 177 13.86 -30.23 -29.09
CA MET A 177 14.90 -30.73 -30.00
C MET A 177 14.68 -32.17 -30.47
N GLY A 178 13.76 -32.92 -29.84
CA GLY A 178 13.53 -34.33 -30.13
C GLY A 178 14.67 -35.25 -29.70
N VAL A 179 15.39 -34.90 -28.62
CA VAL A 179 16.56 -35.63 -28.10
C VAL A 179 16.33 -36.12 -26.66
N PRO A 180 17.02 -37.19 -26.23
CA PRO A 180 16.87 -37.69 -24.87
C PRO A 180 17.66 -36.87 -23.84
N VAL A 181 17.24 -37.01 -22.57
CA VAL A 181 18.00 -36.61 -21.38
C VAL A 181 18.70 -37.84 -20.81
N LEU A 182 20.03 -37.87 -20.88
CA LEU A 182 20.87 -38.87 -20.24
C LEU A 182 21.26 -38.42 -18.84
N LEU A 183 21.07 -39.28 -17.86
CA LEU A 183 21.49 -39.03 -16.49
C LEU A 183 22.89 -39.59 -16.26
N VAL A 184 23.74 -38.84 -15.57
CA VAL A 184 25.08 -39.28 -15.14
C VAL A 184 25.33 -38.98 -13.65
N PRO A 185 26.10 -39.81 -12.95
CA PRO A 185 26.73 -39.45 -11.68
C PRO A 185 27.69 -38.27 -11.84
N LYS A 186 28.01 -37.59 -10.73
CA LYS A 186 28.89 -36.42 -10.75
C LYS A 186 30.27 -36.69 -11.38
N ASN A 187 30.89 -37.82 -11.03
CA ASN A 187 32.32 -38.07 -11.25
C ASN A 187 32.65 -39.12 -12.32
N TYR A 188 31.66 -39.78 -12.93
CA TYR A 188 31.93 -40.79 -13.98
C TYR A 188 30.73 -40.99 -14.92
N VAL A 189 30.99 -41.42 -16.16
CA VAL A 189 29.93 -41.88 -17.09
C VAL A 189 29.72 -43.39 -16.88
N PRO A 190 28.48 -43.86 -16.59
CA PRO A 190 28.20 -45.29 -16.46
C PRO A 190 28.48 -46.05 -17.75
N ASP A 191 28.93 -47.30 -17.65
CA ASP A 191 29.29 -48.12 -18.83
C ASP A 191 28.14 -48.28 -19.82
N VAL A 192 26.91 -48.36 -19.31
CA VAL A 192 25.68 -48.39 -20.13
C VAL A 192 25.53 -47.13 -20.98
N THR A 193 25.84 -45.96 -20.40
CA THR A 193 25.80 -44.66 -21.09
C THR A 193 26.94 -44.55 -22.10
N LYS A 194 28.17 -44.98 -21.74
CA LYS A 194 29.31 -45.04 -22.67
C LYS A 194 28.99 -45.94 -23.88
N LYS A 195 28.39 -47.10 -23.65
CA LYS A 195 27.99 -48.04 -24.71
C LYS A 195 26.92 -47.43 -25.62
N TYR A 196 25.93 -46.74 -25.04
CA TYR A 196 24.89 -46.05 -25.80
C TYR A 196 25.48 -44.98 -26.73
N ILE A 197 26.36 -44.10 -26.22
CA ILE A 197 27.02 -43.06 -27.01
C ILE A 197 27.86 -43.68 -28.14
N ARG A 198 28.65 -44.72 -27.84
CA ARG A 198 29.44 -45.43 -28.87
C ARG A 198 28.56 -46.01 -29.98
N ASN A 199 27.42 -46.60 -29.62
CA ASN A 199 26.48 -47.16 -30.60
C ASN A 199 25.81 -46.07 -31.46
N LEU A 200 25.56 -44.88 -30.90
CA LEU A 200 25.10 -43.72 -31.67
C LEU A 200 26.17 -43.31 -32.69
N ASN A 201 27.43 -43.22 -32.28
CA ASN A 201 28.56 -42.78 -33.10
C ASN A 201 28.90 -43.74 -34.27
N THR A 202 28.45 -45.00 -34.24
CA THR A 202 28.76 -45.97 -35.30
C THR A 202 27.78 -45.93 -36.48
N ILE A 203 28.20 -45.38 -37.63
CA ILE A 203 27.68 -45.79 -38.95
C ILE A 203 28.66 -46.80 -39.57
N ARG A 204 28.18 -47.99 -39.94
CA ARG A 204 28.91 -48.92 -40.82
C ARG A 204 28.14 -49.10 -42.13
N ASN A 205 28.72 -48.66 -43.24
CA ASN A 205 28.81 -49.26 -44.59
C ASN A 205 27.71 -50.19 -45.18
N SER A 206 26.46 -50.26 -44.69
CA SER A 206 25.49 -51.25 -45.21
C SER A 206 24.43 -50.72 -46.18
N GLU A 207 24.49 -49.46 -46.62
CA GLU A 207 23.50 -48.90 -47.57
C GLU A 207 24.06 -48.55 -48.96
N TYR A 208 25.31 -48.92 -49.28
CA TYR A 208 25.94 -48.58 -50.57
C TYR A 208 26.64 -49.74 -51.31
N ASP A 209 26.34 -51.00 -51.01
CA ASP A 209 26.81 -52.14 -51.81
C ASP A 209 25.66 -52.78 -52.57
N ASN A 210 25.22 -52.10 -53.63
CA ASN A 210 24.52 -52.74 -54.72
C ASN A 210 24.84 -51.99 -56.03
N THR A 211 26.09 -52.11 -56.50
CA THR A 211 26.46 -52.23 -57.92
C THR A 211 27.99 -52.37 -58.05
N SER A 212 28.42 -53.61 -58.24
CA SER A 212 29.38 -54.06 -59.26
C SER A 212 30.58 -53.18 -59.67
N ASN A 213 31.75 -53.80 -59.49
CA ASN A 213 32.92 -53.87 -60.37
C ASN A 213 34.19 -53.07 -60.02
N SER A 214 35.28 -53.86 -59.97
CA SER A 214 36.65 -53.57 -60.44
C SER A 214 37.69 -53.06 -59.43
N SER A 215 38.49 -54.03 -58.97
CA SER A 215 39.98 -54.03 -58.98
C SER A 215 40.77 -53.46 -57.79
N SER A 216 41.31 -54.40 -57.02
CA SER A 216 42.70 -54.48 -56.50
C SER A 216 43.32 -53.30 -55.74
N SER A 217 43.57 -53.44 -54.43
CA SER A 217 44.85 -53.92 -53.87
C SER A 217 44.91 -53.69 -52.35
N SER A 218 45.67 -54.55 -51.70
CA SER A 218 45.85 -54.68 -50.25
C SER A 218 46.68 -53.56 -49.62
N ASN A 219 46.16 -52.95 -48.55
CA ASN A 219 46.98 -52.51 -47.42
C ASN A 219 46.14 -52.44 -46.13
N THR A 220 46.67 -53.06 -45.08
CA THR A 220 46.12 -53.12 -43.72
C THR A 220 46.40 -51.83 -42.97
N ASN A 221 45.36 -51.11 -42.55
CA ASN A 221 45.25 -50.44 -41.23
C ASN A 221 43.89 -49.75 -41.11
N THR A 222 43.14 -50.21 -40.10
CA THR A 222 41.99 -49.57 -39.42
C THR A 222 41.27 -48.48 -40.20
N SER A 223 40.23 -48.89 -40.93
CA SER A 223 39.21 -48.02 -41.49
C SER A 223 38.64 -47.12 -40.39
N SER A 224 39.03 -45.85 -40.38
CA SER A 224 38.33 -44.80 -39.64
C SER A 224 36.93 -44.70 -40.21
N GLY A 225 35.97 -45.33 -39.53
CA GLY A 225 34.56 -45.05 -39.79
C GLY A 225 34.34 -43.56 -39.59
N THR A 226 33.69 -42.91 -40.55
CA THR A 226 33.27 -41.52 -40.39
C THR A 226 32.29 -41.44 -39.21
N PHE A 227 32.79 -40.92 -38.09
CA PHE A 227 31.98 -40.66 -36.90
C PHE A 227 30.96 -39.57 -37.24
N ARG A 228 29.73 -39.71 -36.71
CA ARG A 228 28.76 -38.60 -36.71
C ARG A 228 29.08 -37.75 -35.49
N ASP A 229 29.47 -36.50 -35.74
CA ASP A 229 29.65 -35.50 -34.70
C ASP A 229 28.28 -35.15 -34.10
N TYR A 230 28.16 -35.25 -32.77
CA TYR A 230 26.98 -34.79 -32.04
C TYR A 230 27.32 -33.56 -31.19
N HIS A 231 26.32 -32.71 -31.00
CA HIS A 231 26.41 -31.66 -30.00
C HIS A 231 25.84 -32.16 -28.67
N VAL A 232 26.59 -31.98 -27.58
CA VAL A 232 26.22 -32.46 -26.25
C VAL A 232 26.02 -31.25 -25.33
N PHE A 233 24.80 -31.08 -24.83
CA PHE A 233 24.49 -30.07 -23.82
C PHE A 233 24.59 -30.70 -22.44
N VAL A 234 25.48 -30.17 -21.60
CA VAL A 234 25.70 -30.66 -20.23
C VAL A 234 25.16 -29.64 -19.25
N MET A 235 24.19 -30.02 -18.43
CA MET A 235 23.67 -29.20 -17.35
C MET A 235 24.61 -29.24 -16.14
N GLY A 236 25.18 -28.09 -15.79
CA GLY A 236 26.05 -27.94 -14.62
C GLY A 236 27.51 -27.63 -14.94
N ASP A 237 28.15 -26.97 -13.98
CA ASP A 237 29.60 -26.74 -13.95
C ASP A 237 30.35 -28.03 -13.55
N SER A 238 31.68 -27.93 -13.41
CA SER A 238 32.53 -29.05 -12.97
C SER A 238 32.24 -29.54 -11.54
N ASN A 239 31.47 -28.80 -10.73
CA ASN A 239 31.03 -29.25 -9.42
C ASN A 239 29.81 -30.16 -9.47
N ILE A 240 29.02 -30.09 -10.54
CA ILE A 240 27.80 -30.90 -10.74
C ILE A 240 28.08 -32.09 -11.67
N VAL A 241 28.80 -31.83 -12.77
CA VAL A 241 29.29 -32.85 -13.72
C VAL A 241 30.75 -32.54 -14.00
N THR A 242 31.66 -33.33 -13.45
CA THR A 242 33.11 -33.05 -13.52
C THR A 242 33.66 -33.09 -14.94
N ASP A 243 34.82 -32.48 -15.16
CA ASP A 243 35.42 -32.39 -16.50
C ASP A 243 35.77 -33.76 -17.08
N ASN A 244 36.19 -34.73 -16.27
CA ASN A 244 36.42 -36.10 -16.74
C ASN A 244 35.12 -36.80 -17.24
N VAL A 245 33.94 -36.38 -16.76
CA VAL A 245 32.66 -36.84 -17.32
C VAL A 245 32.44 -36.19 -18.68
N VAL A 246 32.69 -34.88 -18.80
CA VAL A 246 32.57 -34.13 -20.05
C VAL A 246 33.54 -34.61 -21.13
N ASP A 247 34.78 -34.91 -20.77
CA ASP A 247 35.81 -35.42 -21.68
C ASP A 247 35.37 -36.72 -22.37
N GLU A 248 34.63 -37.58 -21.66
CA GLU A 248 34.07 -38.83 -22.23
C GLU A 248 32.98 -38.57 -23.28
N PHE A 249 32.26 -37.43 -23.18
CA PHE A 249 31.31 -36.99 -24.20
C PHE A 249 31.97 -36.23 -25.35
N GLN A 250 33.12 -35.59 -25.10
CA GLN A 250 33.86 -34.77 -26.08
C GLN A 250 34.70 -35.57 -27.08
N GLY A 251 34.76 -36.91 -26.98
CA GLY A 251 35.57 -37.78 -27.86
C GLY A 251 35.53 -37.44 -29.36
N GLU A 252 36.56 -37.84 -30.12
CA GLU A 252 36.87 -37.42 -31.50
C GLU A 252 35.65 -36.97 -32.34
N GLY A 253 35.44 -35.65 -32.42
CA GLY A 253 34.42 -35.01 -33.28
C GLY A 253 33.25 -34.34 -32.55
N ASN A 254 32.94 -34.73 -31.30
CA ASN A 254 31.82 -34.15 -30.55
C ASN A 254 32.13 -32.73 -30.03
N THR A 255 31.10 -31.89 -30.01
CA THR A 255 31.15 -30.57 -29.35
C THR A 255 30.33 -30.61 -28.08
N VAL A 256 30.91 -30.16 -26.97
CA VAL A 256 30.22 -30.12 -25.67
C VAL A 256 30.00 -28.68 -25.24
N GLU A 257 28.77 -28.33 -24.89
CA GLU A 257 28.38 -27.04 -24.32
C GLU A 257 27.88 -27.25 -22.89
N ARG A 258 28.48 -26.56 -21.92
CA ARG A 258 27.98 -26.53 -20.54
C ARG A 258 26.95 -25.43 -20.35
N ILE A 259 25.85 -25.77 -19.68
CA ILE A 259 24.85 -24.83 -19.18
C ILE A 259 25.07 -24.68 -17.68
N GLU A 260 25.87 -23.69 -17.31
CA GLU A 260 26.33 -23.49 -15.95
C GLU A 260 25.44 -22.54 -15.16
N GLY A 261 25.61 -22.51 -13.84
CA GLY A 261 24.88 -21.62 -12.95
C GLY A 261 25.22 -21.90 -11.49
N LYS A 262 25.30 -20.84 -10.68
CA LYS A 262 25.72 -20.91 -9.27
C LYS A 262 24.85 -21.81 -8.39
N ASP A 263 23.63 -22.08 -8.83
CA ASP A 263 22.71 -23.03 -8.22
C ASP A 263 21.78 -23.63 -9.29
N LYS A 264 20.92 -24.57 -8.86
CA LYS A 264 19.96 -25.26 -9.73
C LYS A 264 18.94 -24.32 -10.41
N TYR A 265 18.66 -23.17 -9.81
CA TYR A 265 17.73 -22.19 -10.36
C TYR A 265 18.39 -21.33 -11.43
N TYR A 266 19.65 -20.93 -11.23
CA TYR A 266 20.45 -20.27 -12.27
C TYR A 266 20.65 -21.17 -13.49
N ARG A 267 20.89 -22.47 -13.25
CA ARG A 267 20.97 -23.44 -14.35
C ARG A 267 19.63 -23.59 -15.07
N ASN A 268 18.51 -23.60 -14.35
CA ASN A 268 17.17 -23.61 -14.95
C ASN A 268 16.97 -22.43 -15.90
N ILE A 269 17.19 -21.20 -15.44
CA ILE A 269 16.98 -20.01 -16.28
C ILE A 269 18.01 -19.91 -17.42
N ASN A 270 19.26 -20.34 -17.22
CA ASN A 270 20.27 -20.34 -18.28
C ASN A 270 19.96 -21.37 -19.37
N ALA A 271 19.43 -22.54 -19.00
CA ALA A 271 18.92 -23.51 -19.97
C ALA A 271 17.79 -22.91 -20.80
N ILE A 272 16.81 -22.26 -20.16
CA ILE A 272 15.70 -21.60 -20.85
C ILE A 272 16.23 -20.52 -21.81
N GLY A 273 17.10 -19.62 -21.33
CA GLY A 273 17.67 -18.54 -22.14
C GLY A 273 18.48 -19.04 -23.34
N ARG A 274 19.09 -20.23 -23.25
CA ARG A 274 19.83 -20.87 -24.34
C ARG A 274 18.92 -21.40 -25.46
N PHE A 275 17.70 -21.81 -25.14
CA PHE A 275 16.80 -22.49 -26.07
C PHE A 275 15.56 -21.67 -26.47
N ILE A 276 15.39 -20.43 -26.02
CA ILE A 276 14.30 -19.52 -26.47
C ILE A 276 14.59 -18.92 -27.86
N GLN A 277 13.53 -18.69 -28.64
CA GLN A 277 13.56 -18.00 -29.94
C GLN A 277 13.89 -16.50 -29.79
N LYS A 278 15.01 -16.00 -30.34
CA LYS A 278 15.29 -14.56 -30.41
C LYS A 278 14.46 -13.93 -31.55
N SER A 279 13.59 -12.96 -31.26
CA SER A 279 12.84 -12.26 -32.31
C SER A 279 13.79 -11.48 -33.24
N ASN A 280 13.63 -11.65 -34.55
CA ASN A 280 14.36 -10.91 -35.57
C ASN A 280 14.16 -9.39 -35.41
N GLY A 281 15.17 -8.70 -34.88
CA GLY A 281 15.36 -7.26 -35.03
C GLY A 281 16.53 -7.02 -35.99
N THR A 282 16.20 -6.53 -37.20
CA THR A 282 17.08 -5.88 -38.18
C THR A 282 18.57 -6.23 -38.15
N SER A 283 19.01 -6.95 -39.18
CA SER A 283 20.37 -6.86 -39.68
C SER A 283 20.67 -5.41 -40.11
N THR A 284 21.15 -4.58 -39.21
CA THR A 284 22.09 -3.52 -39.59
C THR A 284 23.47 -4.16 -39.58
N GLN A 285 23.99 -4.40 -40.78
CA GLN A 285 25.42 -4.54 -40.96
C GLN A 285 26.08 -3.25 -40.47
N ASN A 286 26.61 -3.28 -39.24
CA ASN A 286 27.76 -2.48 -38.88
C ASN A 286 28.98 -3.41 -38.96
N LYS A 287 29.61 -3.40 -40.13
CA LYS A 287 31.04 -3.65 -40.24
C LYS A 287 31.71 -2.53 -39.44
N ASP A 288 32.14 -2.85 -38.23
CA ASP A 288 33.31 -2.27 -37.55
C ASP A 288 33.27 -2.66 -36.08
N SER A 289 33.76 -3.87 -35.79
CA SER A 289 34.47 -4.18 -34.56
C SER A 289 35.24 -5.47 -34.79
N SER A 290 36.56 -5.36 -34.69
CA SER A 290 37.48 -6.48 -34.59
C SER A 290 37.32 -7.13 -33.23
N ASP A 291 36.39 -8.08 -33.11
CA ASP A 291 36.34 -9.02 -31.98
C ASP A 291 36.12 -10.44 -32.53
N ASP A 292 37.15 -11.27 -32.41
CA ASP A 292 37.28 -12.64 -32.91
C ASP A 292 36.35 -13.67 -32.20
N ASN A 293 35.34 -13.22 -31.46
CA ASN A 293 34.51 -14.09 -30.62
C ASN A 293 33.19 -14.55 -31.28
N ASN A 294 32.91 -14.18 -32.53
CA ASN A 294 31.61 -14.44 -33.17
C ASN A 294 31.57 -15.71 -34.05
N LYS A 295 32.34 -16.75 -33.71
CA LYS A 295 32.28 -18.08 -34.36
C LYS A 295 31.42 -19.13 -33.62
N GLN A 296 30.80 -18.79 -32.48
CA GLN A 296 30.04 -19.76 -31.67
C GLN A 296 28.54 -19.90 -32.03
N ALA A 297 28.03 -19.22 -33.05
CA ALA A 297 26.61 -19.20 -33.35
C ALA A 297 26.26 -19.86 -34.69
N GLN A 298 26.34 -21.19 -34.81
CA GLN A 298 25.67 -21.93 -35.92
C GLN A 298 25.66 -23.47 -35.72
N TYR A 299 24.91 -23.98 -34.73
CA TYR A 299 24.42 -25.37 -34.77
C TYR A 299 22.89 -25.34 -34.63
N PHE A 300 22.21 -25.23 -35.77
CA PHE A 300 20.75 -25.31 -35.84
C PHE A 300 20.33 -26.78 -35.82
N VAL A 301 20.01 -27.30 -34.63
CA VAL A 301 19.19 -28.53 -34.56
C VAL A 301 17.83 -28.15 -35.15
N LYS A 302 17.37 -28.94 -36.14
CA LYS A 302 16.24 -28.63 -37.03
C LYS A 302 14.87 -28.55 -36.31
N GLY A 303 14.82 -28.80 -35.00
CA GLY A 303 13.62 -28.83 -34.17
C GLY A 303 13.60 -27.70 -33.14
N ASP A 304 12.70 -26.76 -33.38
CA ASP A 304 12.00 -25.89 -32.43
C ASP A 304 12.75 -25.37 -31.19
N MET A 305 13.04 -24.06 -31.23
CA MET A 305 13.32 -23.26 -30.04
C MET A 305 12.06 -23.20 -29.15
N LEU A 306 12.24 -23.08 -27.84
CA LEU A 306 11.16 -22.88 -26.88
C LEU A 306 10.36 -21.64 -27.26
N SER A 307 9.04 -21.83 -27.34
CA SER A 307 8.05 -20.77 -27.49
C SER A 307 7.76 -20.14 -26.13
N ILE A 308 7.77 -18.81 -26.10
CA ILE A 308 7.46 -18.02 -24.92
C ILE A 308 5.97 -17.70 -24.79
N ASN A 309 5.09 -18.30 -25.61
CA ASN A 309 3.65 -18.04 -25.57
C ASN A 309 3.00 -18.45 -24.24
N ASN A 310 3.52 -19.50 -23.60
CA ASN A 310 3.12 -19.91 -22.25
C ASN A 310 4.38 -20.15 -21.42
N LEU A 311 4.40 -19.62 -20.19
CA LEU A 311 5.46 -19.90 -19.22
C LEU A 311 4.90 -20.83 -18.15
N TYR A 312 5.53 -21.98 -17.93
CA TYR A 312 5.13 -22.87 -16.84
C TYR A 312 5.98 -22.59 -15.62
N LEU A 313 5.36 -22.26 -14.49
CA LEU A 313 6.05 -22.00 -13.23
C LEU A 313 5.76 -23.14 -12.26
N ALA A 314 6.81 -23.79 -11.76
CA ALA A 314 6.71 -24.87 -10.78
C ALA A 314 7.64 -24.63 -9.59
N SER A 315 7.33 -25.29 -8.49
CA SER A 315 8.25 -25.31 -7.34
C SER A 315 9.52 -26.07 -7.68
N GLY A 316 10.68 -25.50 -7.36
CA GLY A 316 11.96 -26.22 -7.38
C GLY A 316 12.28 -26.92 -6.07
N GLU A 317 11.39 -26.88 -5.08
CA GLU A 317 11.49 -27.56 -3.77
C GLU A 317 10.74 -28.92 -3.77
N GLY A 318 9.82 -29.10 -4.71
CA GLY A 318 9.06 -30.34 -4.92
C GLY A 318 8.94 -30.65 -6.41
N PHE A 319 9.31 -31.86 -6.79
CA PHE A 319 9.46 -32.26 -8.19
C PHE A 319 8.15 -32.74 -8.86
N ALA A 320 7.17 -33.26 -8.11
CA ALA A 320 6.10 -34.11 -8.67
C ALA A 320 5.20 -33.31 -9.64
N ASP A 321 4.76 -32.13 -9.19
CA ASP A 321 3.96 -31.20 -9.98
C ASP A 321 4.77 -30.68 -11.19
N ALA A 322 6.07 -30.44 -11.00
CA ALA A 322 6.99 -30.00 -12.04
C ALA A 322 7.21 -31.07 -13.12
N LEU A 323 7.29 -32.36 -12.74
CA LEU A 323 7.48 -33.47 -13.68
C LEU A 323 6.28 -33.65 -14.59
N SER A 324 5.06 -33.73 -14.03
CA SER A 324 3.84 -33.81 -14.85
C SER A 324 3.69 -32.55 -15.72
N GLY A 325 3.91 -31.37 -15.13
CA GLY A 325 3.84 -30.11 -15.84
C GLY A 325 4.89 -29.95 -16.94
N ALA A 326 6.08 -30.53 -16.78
CA ALA A 326 7.13 -30.50 -17.81
C ALA A 326 6.72 -31.29 -19.07
N ALA A 327 5.90 -32.34 -18.96
CA ALA A 327 5.33 -33.01 -20.13
C ALA A 327 4.37 -32.10 -20.90
N LEU A 328 3.54 -31.34 -20.18
CA LEU A 328 2.64 -30.35 -20.79
C LEU A 328 3.43 -29.19 -21.41
N ALA A 329 4.44 -28.67 -20.71
CA ALA A 329 5.35 -27.66 -21.24
C ALA A 329 6.06 -28.15 -22.51
N ALA A 330 6.56 -29.39 -22.51
CA ALA A 330 7.12 -30.01 -23.70
C ALA A 330 6.10 -30.16 -24.84
N LYS A 331 4.84 -30.54 -24.52
CA LYS A 331 3.74 -30.58 -25.50
C LYS A 331 3.56 -29.24 -26.19
N THR A 332 3.53 -28.14 -25.43
CA THR A 332 3.36 -26.79 -25.96
C THR A 332 4.66 -26.13 -26.42
N LYS A 333 5.80 -26.85 -26.37
CA LYS A 333 7.15 -26.32 -26.66
C LYS A 333 7.50 -25.11 -25.79
N SER A 334 6.99 -25.08 -24.57
CA SER A 334 7.13 -23.98 -23.62
C SER A 334 8.20 -24.26 -22.56
N PRO A 335 8.82 -23.22 -21.97
CA PRO A 335 9.75 -23.39 -20.86
C PRO A 335 9.03 -23.78 -19.56
N ILE A 336 9.75 -24.49 -18.69
CA ILE A 336 9.39 -24.67 -17.27
C ILE A 336 10.41 -23.95 -16.39
N ILE A 337 9.92 -22.98 -15.63
CA ILE A 337 10.67 -22.14 -14.71
C ILE A 337 10.52 -22.70 -13.31
N LEU A 338 11.64 -22.95 -12.63
CA LEU A 338 11.68 -23.46 -11.26
C LEU A 338 11.86 -22.32 -10.25
N SER A 339 10.98 -22.28 -9.25
CA SER A 339 11.02 -21.26 -8.19
C SER A 339 10.91 -21.84 -6.78
N ALA A 340 11.57 -21.18 -5.85
CA ALA A 340 11.54 -21.36 -4.41
C ALA A 340 11.43 -20.01 -3.72
N SER A 341 11.20 -20.01 -2.40
CA SER A 341 11.15 -18.76 -1.63
C SER A 341 12.48 -18.00 -1.65
N SER A 342 13.60 -18.69 -1.87
CA SER A 342 14.95 -18.09 -1.85
C SER A 342 15.38 -17.44 -3.17
N ASN A 343 14.70 -17.69 -4.29
CA ASN A 343 15.17 -17.28 -5.62
C ASN A 343 14.13 -16.48 -6.44
N SER A 344 13.01 -16.09 -5.83
CA SER A 344 11.90 -15.45 -6.56
C SER A 344 12.33 -14.16 -7.28
N GLU A 345 13.23 -13.37 -6.67
CA GLU A 345 13.78 -12.15 -7.30
C GLU A 345 14.66 -12.46 -8.51
N ILE A 346 15.45 -13.53 -8.45
CA ILE A 346 16.31 -13.97 -9.57
C ILE A 346 15.45 -14.43 -10.75
N VAL A 347 14.37 -15.16 -10.46
CA VAL A 347 13.43 -15.62 -11.50
C VAL A 347 12.72 -14.43 -12.13
N LYS A 348 12.30 -13.46 -11.31
CA LYS A 348 11.75 -12.18 -11.78
C LYS A 348 12.73 -11.48 -12.71
N ASP A 349 13.96 -11.24 -12.28
CA ASP A 349 15.00 -10.60 -13.09
C ASP A 349 15.24 -11.32 -14.40
N PHE A 350 15.27 -12.66 -14.39
CA PHE A 350 15.41 -13.43 -15.62
C PHE A 350 14.27 -13.21 -16.61
N ILE A 351 13.03 -13.29 -16.12
CA ILE A 351 11.83 -13.11 -16.96
C ILE A 351 11.82 -11.71 -17.57
N LEU A 352 12.17 -10.70 -16.78
CA LEU A 352 12.20 -9.31 -17.22
C LEU A 352 13.30 -9.02 -18.24
N ASN A 353 14.49 -9.61 -18.06
CA ASN A 353 15.68 -9.22 -18.81
C ASN A 353 16.04 -10.16 -19.97
N LYS A 354 15.57 -11.42 -19.95
CA LYS A 354 16.06 -12.47 -20.86
C LYS A 354 14.97 -13.14 -21.68
N ILE A 355 13.69 -13.01 -21.32
CA ILE A 355 12.58 -13.43 -22.18
C ILE A 355 12.31 -12.28 -23.18
N PRO A 356 12.55 -12.48 -24.49
CA PRO A 356 12.39 -11.42 -25.49
C PRO A 356 11.00 -10.80 -25.43
N ASN A 357 10.91 -9.47 -25.57
CA ASN A 357 9.66 -8.70 -25.71
C ASN A 357 8.71 -8.65 -24.51
N TYR A 358 9.13 -9.07 -23.31
CA TYR A 358 8.37 -8.77 -22.08
C TYR A 358 8.25 -7.25 -21.80
N SER A 359 9.14 -6.42 -22.39
CA SER A 359 9.16 -4.95 -22.26
C SER A 359 8.92 -4.19 -23.57
N SER A 360 8.60 -4.85 -24.69
CA SER A 360 8.42 -4.19 -26.00
C SER A 360 7.29 -4.83 -26.80
N ASN A 361 6.36 -3.99 -27.29
CA ASN A 361 5.06 -4.21 -27.97
C ASN A 361 4.90 -5.32 -29.05
N SER A 362 5.62 -6.44 -28.98
CA SER A 362 5.62 -7.51 -29.97
C SER A 362 5.85 -8.86 -29.29
N VAL A 363 4.75 -9.48 -28.80
CA VAL A 363 4.64 -10.83 -28.22
C VAL A 363 5.10 -10.96 -26.76
N ASN A 364 4.22 -10.58 -25.83
CA ASN A 364 4.24 -11.08 -24.44
C ASN A 364 3.88 -12.57 -24.42
N PRO A 365 4.25 -13.34 -23.36
CA PRO A 365 3.56 -14.60 -23.09
C PRO A 365 2.05 -14.33 -23.04
N GLU A 366 1.28 -15.10 -23.79
CA GLU A 366 -0.19 -15.02 -23.77
C GLU A 366 -0.73 -15.68 -22.48
N TYR A 367 0.00 -16.68 -21.96
CA TYR A 367 -0.38 -17.43 -20.77
C TYR A 367 0.78 -17.60 -19.76
N LEU A 368 0.42 -17.68 -18.48
CA LEU A 368 1.31 -18.08 -17.40
C LEU A 368 0.65 -19.23 -16.65
N THR A 369 1.24 -20.42 -16.68
CA THR A 369 0.68 -21.62 -16.05
C THR A 369 1.44 -21.99 -14.78
N VAL A 370 0.81 -21.85 -13.61
CA VAL A 370 1.36 -22.24 -12.31
C VAL A 370 1.03 -23.70 -12.03
N LEU A 371 2.05 -24.50 -11.75
CA LEU A 371 1.97 -25.92 -11.47
C LEU A 371 2.02 -26.17 -9.96
N GLY A 372 1.04 -26.92 -9.45
CA GLY A 372 0.90 -27.24 -8.03
C GLY A 372 -0.08 -26.32 -7.28
N GLY A 373 -0.59 -26.84 -6.17
CA GLY A 373 -1.50 -26.12 -5.28
C GLY A 373 -0.80 -25.00 -4.49
N GLU A 374 -1.58 -24.23 -3.72
CA GLU A 374 -1.08 -23.12 -2.90
C GLU A 374 -0.01 -23.53 -1.87
N GLY A 375 -0.04 -24.78 -1.39
CA GLY A 375 0.97 -25.30 -0.46
C GLY A 375 2.35 -25.56 -1.09
N VAL A 376 2.41 -25.78 -2.41
CA VAL A 376 3.66 -26.08 -3.14
C VAL A 376 4.16 -24.85 -3.89
N MET A 377 3.23 -24.09 -4.48
CA MET A 377 3.51 -22.86 -5.22
C MET A 377 2.56 -21.74 -4.79
N PRO A 378 2.83 -21.09 -3.64
CA PRO A 378 1.95 -20.05 -3.09
C PRO A 378 1.74 -18.89 -4.05
N GLY A 379 0.53 -18.33 -4.07
CA GLY A 379 0.20 -17.14 -4.84
C GLY A 379 1.11 -15.95 -4.50
N THR A 380 1.56 -15.83 -3.25
CA THR A 380 2.55 -14.83 -2.84
C THR A 380 3.88 -14.96 -3.57
N ARG A 381 4.34 -16.19 -3.81
CA ARG A 381 5.58 -16.46 -4.57
C ARG A 381 5.40 -16.15 -6.06
N VAL A 382 4.23 -16.45 -6.63
CA VAL A 382 3.89 -16.07 -8.00
C VAL A 382 3.86 -14.54 -8.15
N SER A 383 3.24 -13.84 -7.20
CA SER A 383 3.21 -12.37 -7.15
C SER A 383 4.58 -11.74 -6.95
N GLN A 384 5.48 -12.38 -6.18
CA GLN A 384 6.87 -11.95 -6.06
C GLN A 384 7.61 -12.00 -7.40
N ILE A 385 7.38 -13.04 -8.21
CA ILE A 385 8.10 -13.26 -9.48
C ILE A 385 7.60 -12.35 -10.60
N PHE A 386 6.28 -12.20 -10.72
CA PHE A 386 5.68 -11.47 -11.83
C PHE A 386 5.20 -10.06 -11.46
N GLY A 387 5.30 -9.66 -10.20
CA GLY A 387 4.62 -8.49 -9.64
C GLY A 387 3.15 -8.78 -9.35
N ASN A 388 2.41 -7.83 -8.78
CA ASN A 388 0.95 -7.93 -8.71
C ASN A 388 0.36 -7.65 -10.10
N ILE A 389 0.52 -8.63 -10.97
CA ILE A 389 -0.30 -8.77 -12.17
C ILE A 389 -1.67 -9.21 -11.66
N ALA A 390 -2.71 -8.48 -12.04
CA ALA A 390 -4.07 -8.93 -11.85
C ALA A 390 -4.20 -10.33 -12.45
N PHE A 391 -4.75 -11.28 -11.70
CA PHE A 391 -5.40 -12.41 -12.35
C PHE A 391 -6.42 -11.79 -13.30
N ASP A 392 -6.31 -12.09 -14.59
CA ASP A 392 -7.34 -11.71 -15.54
C ASP A 392 -8.61 -12.45 -15.08
N ASN A 393 -9.49 -11.73 -14.39
CA ASN A 393 -10.74 -12.25 -13.84
C ASN A 393 -11.76 -12.48 -14.98
N ALA A 394 -11.41 -13.26 -16.00
CA ALA A 394 -12.42 -14.03 -16.71
C ALA A 394 -12.78 -15.30 -15.93
N ILE A 395 -11.95 -15.71 -14.98
CA ILE A 395 -12.35 -16.62 -13.89
C ILE A 395 -11.71 -16.09 -12.62
N SER A 396 -12.43 -15.21 -11.91
CA SER A 396 -12.45 -15.41 -10.47
C SER A 396 -12.81 -16.87 -10.28
N PHE A 397 -11.87 -17.72 -9.87
CA PHE A 397 -12.35 -18.77 -9.02
C PHE A 397 -12.74 -18.00 -7.77
N PRO A 398 -14.04 -17.90 -7.43
CA PRO A 398 -14.37 -17.43 -6.09
C PRO A 398 -13.48 -18.25 -5.17
N LYS A 399 -12.77 -17.58 -4.25
CA LYS A 399 -12.24 -18.32 -3.11
C LYS A 399 -13.35 -19.27 -2.71
N SER A 400 -13.04 -20.57 -2.72
CA SER A 400 -14.06 -21.55 -2.42
C SER A 400 -14.65 -21.16 -1.09
N ASP A 401 -15.95 -21.40 -0.91
CA ASP A 401 -16.58 -21.16 0.39
C ASP A 401 -15.88 -21.94 1.52
N SER A 402 -15.09 -22.96 1.16
CA SER A 402 -14.22 -23.74 2.06
C SER A 402 -12.78 -23.25 2.20
N ASP A 403 -12.37 -22.17 1.53
CA ASP A 403 -10.98 -21.68 1.58
C ASP A 403 -10.71 -21.02 2.92
N THR A 404 -9.73 -21.53 3.65
CA THR A 404 -9.35 -20.97 4.95
C THR A 404 -8.64 -19.64 4.80
N ILE A 405 -8.98 -18.68 5.67
CA ILE A 405 -8.31 -17.39 5.77
C ILE A 405 -7.27 -17.46 6.89
N THR A 406 -6.05 -17.06 6.56
CA THR A 406 -4.96 -16.95 7.52
C THR A 406 -4.79 -15.50 7.94
N PHE A 407 -4.88 -15.26 9.24
CA PHE A 407 -4.60 -13.97 9.85
C PHE A 407 -3.24 -14.02 10.53
N LYS A 408 -2.33 -13.14 10.14
CA LYS A 408 -0.98 -13.08 10.72
C LYS A 408 -1.01 -12.57 12.16
N ASN A 409 -1.89 -11.61 12.45
CA ASN A 409 -2.13 -11.11 13.80
C ASN A 409 -3.23 -11.93 14.48
N LYS A 410 -2.88 -12.64 15.56
CA LYS A 410 -3.82 -13.49 16.30
C LYS A 410 -4.87 -12.73 17.11
N SER A 411 -4.55 -11.51 17.57
CA SER A 411 -5.54 -10.65 18.21
C SER A 411 -6.57 -10.16 17.19
N PHE A 412 -6.13 -9.80 15.98
CA PHE A 412 -7.01 -9.47 14.87
C PHE A 412 -7.88 -10.66 14.46
N GLU A 413 -7.30 -11.86 14.34
CA GLU A 413 -8.05 -13.10 14.10
C GLU A 413 -9.15 -13.30 15.14
N LYS A 414 -8.82 -13.15 16.43
CA LYS A 414 -9.76 -13.30 17.55
C LYS A 414 -10.92 -12.29 17.48
N LEU A 415 -10.65 -11.06 17.05
CA LEU A 415 -11.70 -10.05 16.86
C LEU A 415 -12.65 -10.41 15.73
N ILE A 416 -12.12 -10.88 14.61
CA ILE A 416 -12.93 -11.39 13.49
C ILE A 416 -13.75 -12.61 13.93
N ARG A 417 -13.14 -13.56 14.65
CA ARG A 417 -13.83 -14.71 15.25
C ARG A 417 -15.00 -14.31 16.12
N ASN A 418 -14.80 -13.33 17.01
CA ASN A 418 -15.86 -12.84 17.89
C ASN A 418 -17.00 -12.18 17.10
N LYS A 419 -16.69 -11.35 16.09
CA LYS A 419 -17.71 -10.72 15.23
C LYS A 419 -18.51 -11.75 14.42
N LEU A 420 -17.85 -12.83 13.99
CA LEU A 420 -18.47 -13.91 13.22
C LEU A 420 -19.12 -14.99 14.10
N ASN A 421 -18.95 -14.92 15.42
CA ASN A 421 -19.35 -15.94 16.37
C ASN A 421 -18.76 -17.34 16.04
N ILE A 422 -17.46 -17.39 15.70
CA ILE A 422 -16.72 -18.62 15.36
C ILE A 422 -15.66 -18.88 16.43
N GLN A 423 -15.79 -19.98 17.19
CA GLN A 423 -14.85 -20.31 18.28
C GLN A 423 -13.84 -21.40 17.88
N ASP A 424 -14.31 -22.54 17.33
CA ASP A 424 -13.49 -23.77 17.27
C ASP A 424 -13.26 -24.34 15.86
N ARG A 425 -13.42 -23.53 14.81
CA ARG A 425 -13.08 -23.93 13.42
C ARG A 425 -12.31 -22.85 12.68
N ASN A 426 -11.70 -23.19 11.55
CA ASN A 426 -11.08 -22.20 10.67
C ASN A 426 -12.11 -21.18 10.17
N ILE A 427 -11.67 -19.93 10.00
CA ILE A 427 -12.45 -18.93 9.27
C ILE A 427 -12.27 -19.24 7.79
N TYR A 428 -13.38 -19.38 7.08
CA TYR A 428 -13.40 -19.59 5.64
C TYR A 428 -13.79 -18.31 4.90
N PHE A 429 -13.50 -18.25 3.61
CA PHE A 429 -13.91 -17.15 2.76
C PHE A 429 -15.42 -16.91 2.77
N SER A 430 -16.22 -17.97 2.81
CA SER A 430 -17.68 -17.88 2.95
C SER A 430 -18.13 -17.11 4.19
N ASP A 431 -17.36 -17.15 5.26
CA ASP A 431 -17.69 -16.46 6.51
C ASP A 431 -17.51 -14.94 6.40
N VAL A 432 -16.61 -14.47 5.52
CA VAL A 432 -16.26 -13.04 5.40
C VAL A 432 -16.74 -12.38 4.12
N LYS A 433 -16.96 -13.14 3.03
CA LYS A 433 -17.28 -12.58 1.71
C LYS A 433 -18.52 -11.70 1.75
N GLY A 434 -19.51 -12.02 2.59
CA GLY A 434 -20.76 -11.27 2.71
C GLY A 434 -20.68 -10.00 3.57
N ILE A 435 -19.53 -9.70 4.18
CA ILE A 435 -19.40 -8.54 5.08
C ILE A 435 -19.21 -7.27 4.26
N THR A 436 -20.15 -6.34 4.42
CA THR A 436 -20.13 -5.05 3.73
C THR A 436 -19.70 -3.89 4.62
N SER A 437 -19.69 -4.08 5.95
CA SER A 437 -19.23 -3.08 6.89
C SER A 437 -18.47 -3.72 8.05
N LEU A 438 -17.33 -3.13 8.42
CA LEU A 438 -16.48 -3.63 9.49
C LEU A 438 -15.92 -2.48 10.33
N ASP A 439 -16.30 -2.46 11.60
CA ASP A 439 -15.75 -1.53 12.61
C ASP A 439 -14.77 -2.25 13.54
N LEU A 440 -13.53 -1.80 13.52
CA LEU A 440 -12.39 -2.29 14.29
C LEU A 440 -11.67 -1.14 14.99
N THR A 441 -12.40 -0.10 15.40
CA THR A 441 -11.83 1.02 16.15
C THR A 441 -11.27 0.59 17.51
N ASN A 442 -10.11 1.13 17.89
CA ASN A 442 -9.52 0.97 19.21
C ASN A 442 -9.31 -0.50 19.63
N GLN A 443 -8.69 -1.27 18.74
CA GLN A 443 -8.50 -2.71 18.90
C GLN A 443 -7.03 -3.13 19.04
N ASN A 444 -6.10 -2.16 19.11
CA ASN A 444 -4.66 -2.41 19.22
C ASN A 444 -4.11 -3.27 18.06
N ILE A 445 -4.60 -3.03 16.83
CA ILE A 445 -4.23 -3.78 15.62
C ILE A 445 -3.02 -3.11 14.94
N ALA A 446 -1.98 -3.88 14.64
CA ALA A 446 -0.82 -3.41 13.87
C ALA A 446 -0.69 -4.04 12.48
N ASP A 447 -1.20 -5.26 12.30
CA ASP A 447 -1.11 -6.03 11.06
C ASP A 447 -2.53 -6.51 10.69
N ILE A 448 -3.00 -6.03 9.53
CA ILE A 448 -4.34 -6.27 8.98
C ILE A 448 -4.33 -7.36 7.90
N SER A 449 -3.27 -8.17 7.79
CA SER A 449 -3.22 -9.29 6.84
C SER A 449 -4.36 -10.28 7.10
N GLY A 450 -5.06 -10.66 6.04
CA GLY A 450 -6.32 -11.39 6.06
C GLY A 450 -7.51 -10.51 5.68
N LEU A 451 -7.39 -9.17 5.78
CA LEU A 451 -8.44 -8.22 5.41
C LEU A 451 -8.67 -8.14 3.88
N GLU A 452 -7.68 -8.52 3.07
CA GLU A 452 -7.78 -8.59 1.60
C GLU A 452 -8.88 -9.55 1.08
N ASN A 453 -9.48 -10.34 2.00
CA ASN A 453 -10.52 -11.32 1.71
C ASN A 453 -11.95 -10.78 1.85
N PHE A 454 -12.10 -9.56 2.36
CA PHE A 454 -13.40 -8.96 2.64
C PHE A 454 -13.87 -8.15 1.41
N ILE A 455 -13.92 -8.81 0.26
CA ILE A 455 -13.96 -8.18 -1.07
C ILE A 455 -15.20 -7.31 -1.34
N HIS A 456 -16.28 -7.49 -0.58
CA HIS A 456 -17.52 -6.71 -0.70
C HIS A 456 -17.65 -5.62 0.38
N LEU A 457 -16.57 -5.28 1.08
CA LEU A 457 -16.57 -4.18 2.05
C LEU A 457 -16.84 -2.85 1.36
N LYS A 458 -17.83 -2.13 1.89
CA LYS A 458 -18.18 -0.76 1.53
C LYS A 458 -17.80 0.24 2.60
N SER A 459 -17.75 -0.18 3.86
CA SER A 459 -17.36 0.65 4.99
C SER A 459 -16.37 -0.07 5.90
N LEU A 460 -15.25 0.59 6.18
CA LEU A 460 -14.19 0.05 7.02
C LEU A 460 -13.68 1.12 7.97
N ASN A 461 -13.81 0.86 9.27
CA ASN A 461 -13.27 1.71 10.32
C ASN A 461 -12.15 0.98 11.06
N LEU A 462 -10.93 1.49 10.93
CA LEU A 462 -9.70 0.99 11.53
C LEU A 462 -9.06 2.05 12.45
N SER A 463 -9.82 3.05 12.87
CA SER A 463 -9.27 4.16 13.65
C SER A 463 -8.76 3.77 15.04
N TYR A 464 -7.85 4.56 15.61
CA TYR A 464 -7.27 4.32 16.94
C TYR A 464 -6.56 2.95 17.04
N ASN A 465 -5.67 2.65 16.10
CA ASN A 465 -4.90 1.41 16.07
C ASN A 465 -3.40 1.72 15.87
N GLN A 466 -2.59 0.73 15.48
CA GLN A 466 -1.14 0.85 15.29
C GLN A 466 -0.72 0.45 13.87
N ILE A 467 -1.60 0.68 12.88
CA ILE A 467 -1.42 0.20 11.51
C ILE A 467 -0.38 1.08 10.81
N LYS A 468 0.58 0.44 10.14
CA LYS A 468 1.53 1.10 9.23
C LYS A 468 1.40 0.64 7.78
N ASN A 469 1.07 -0.63 7.56
CA ASN A 469 1.01 -1.22 6.22
C ASN A 469 -0.44 -1.34 5.70
N LEU A 470 -0.72 -0.65 4.59
CA LEU A 470 -2.02 -0.66 3.91
C LEU A 470 -2.11 -1.64 2.73
N SER A 471 -1.09 -2.45 2.46
CA SER A 471 -1.14 -3.40 1.35
C SER A 471 -2.37 -4.34 1.37
N PRO A 472 -2.89 -4.79 2.53
CA PRO A 472 -4.05 -5.69 2.55
C PRO A 472 -5.38 -5.06 2.09
N ILE A 473 -5.51 -3.72 2.08
CA ILE A 473 -6.75 -3.07 1.64
C ILE A 473 -6.80 -2.80 0.13
N VAL A 474 -5.71 -3.04 -0.61
CA VAL A 474 -5.55 -2.63 -2.01
C VAL A 474 -6.56 -3.23 -3.00
N ARG A 475 -7.28 -4.30 -2.61
CA ARG A 475 -8.28 -5.01 -3.43
C ARG A 475 -9.71 -4.86 -2.94
N LEU A 476 -9.95 -3.95 -2.00
CA LEU A 476 -11.28 -3.69 -1.45
C LEU A 476 -11.98 -2.67 -2.33
N ASP A 477 -12.18 -3.03 -3.59
CA ASP A 477 -12.56 -2.12 -4.67
C ASP A 477 -13.95 -1.51 -4.46
N GLU A 478 -14.81 -2.15 -3.68
CA GLU A 478 -16.15 -1.66 -3.30
C GLU A 478 -16.14 -0.66 -2.13
N LEU A 479 -14.99 -0.34 -1.54
CA LEU A 479 -14.93 0.60 -0.42
C LEU A 479 -15.41 1.99 -0.82
N GLU A 480 -16.41 2.48 -0.08
CA GLU A 480 -16.95 3.83 -0.20
C GLU A 480 -16.51 4.69 1.00
N ASN A 481 -16.40 4.11 2.19
CA ASN A 481 -16.07 4.82 3.44
C ASN A 481 -14.88 4.14 4.14
N LEU A 482 -13.78 4.87 4.31
CA LEU A 482 -12.56 4.37 4.93
C LEU A 482 -12.08 5.33 6.03
N ASN A 483 -12.09 4.86 7.28
CA ASN A 483 -11.54 5.59 8.42
C ASN A 483 -10.27 4.90 8.93
N LEU A 484 -9.13 5.58 8.77
CA LEU A 484 -7.79 5.16 9.18
C LEU A 484 -7.18 6.13 10.21
N SER A 485 -8.00 7.00 10.82
CA SER A 485 -7.50 8.00 11.77
C SER A 485 -6.78 7.41 12.98
N HIS A 486 -5.85 8.15 13.59
CA HIS A 486 -5.11 7.71 14.79
C HIS A 486 -4.41 6.35 14.59
N ASN A 487 -3.48 6.29 13.64
CA ASN A 487 -2.64 5.13 13.33
C ASN A 487 -1.17 5.55 13.13
N ASN A 488 -0.34 4.66 12.59
CA ASN A 488 1.08 4.87 12.32
C ASN A 488 1.38 4.86 10.80
N ILE A 489 0.44 5.35 9.99
CA ILE A 489 0.53 5.26 8.52
C ILE A 489 1.43 6.37 7.98
N GLU A 490 2.38 5.96 7.14
CA GLU A 490 3.26 6.84 6.37
C GLU A 490 2.98 6.62 4.86
N ASP A 491 2.95 5.35 4.43
CA ASP A 491 2.70 4.99 3.03
C ASP A 491 1.20 4.86 2.68
N VAL A 492 0.62 5.94 2.15
CA VAL A 492 -0.78 5.97 1.66
C VAL A 492 -0.95 5.54 0.21
N SER A 493 0.14 5.17 -0.48
CA SER A 493 0.13 4.88 -1.91
C SER A 493 -0.84 3.76 -2.34
N TYR A 494 -1.18 2.83 -1.43
CA TYR A 494 -2.13 1.74 -1.69
C TYR A 494 -3.58 2.22 -1.87
N ILE A 495 -3.92 3.41 -1.38
CA ILE A 495 -5.28 3.99 -1.44
C ILE A 495 -5.65 4.41 -2.88
N SER A 496 -4.68 4.67 -3.76
CA SER A 496 -4.92 5.15 -5.13
C SER A 496 -5.72 4.17 -6.01
N ASN A 497 -5.93 2.93 -5.57
CA ASN A 497 -6.73 1.92 -6.28
C ASN A 497 -8.19 1.86 -5.81
N LEU A 498 -8.53 2.52 -4.70
CA LEU A 498 -9.87 2.50 -4.11
C LEU A 498 -10.77 3.58 -4.74
N VAL A 499 -10.98 3.47 -6.05
CA VAL A 499 -11.63 4.50 -6.89
C VAL A 499 -13.09 4.80 -6.54
N ASN A 500 -13.73 3.92 -5.75
CA ASN A 500 -15.11 4.10 -5.27
C ASN A 500 -15.21 4.85 -3.94
N LEU A 501 -14.08 5.25 -3.33
CA LEU A 501 -14.08 6.01 -2.08
C LEU A 501 -14.82 7.34 -2.24
N LYS A 502 -15.67 7.61 -1.26
CA LYS A 502 -16.44 8.84 -1.05
C LYS A 502 -15.96 9.57 0.20
N GLU A 503 -15.71 8.83 1.27
CA GLU A 503 -15.22 9.38 2.55
C GLU A 503 -13.90 8.71 2.93
N LEU A 504 -12.87 9.54 3.14
CA LEU A 504 -11.55 9.10 3.55
C LEU A 504 -11.07 9.93 4.74
N ASN A 505 -10.85 9.26 5.87
CA ASN A 505 -10.26 9.87 7.05
C ASN A 505 -8.86 9.28 7.31
N LEU A 506 -7.85 10.13 7.21
CA LEU A 506 -6.42 9.85 7.40
C LEU A 506 -5.83 10.74 8.52
N SER A 507 -6.67 11.35 9.37
CA SER A 507 -6.21 12.22 10.45
C SER A 507 -5.27 11.50 11.41
N ASP A 508 -4.38 12.23 12.09
CA ASP A 508 -3.56 11.68 13.17
C ASP A 508 -2.74 10.43 12.76
N ASN A 509 -2.01 10.54 11.64
CA ASN A 509 -1.11 9.51 11.12
C ASN A 509 0.32 10.07 11.02
N GLN A 510 1.19 9.57 10.15
CA GLN A 510 2.57 10.04 9.96
C GLN A 510 2.80 10.48 8.51
N ILE A 511 1.77 11.01 7.85
CA ILE A 511 1.76 11.29 6.41
C ILE A 511 2.45 12.62 6.14
N SER A 512 3.47 12.63 5.28
CA SER A 512 4.10 13.87 4.78
C SER A 512 3.50 14.28 3.43
N SER A 513 3.75 15.53 2.99
CA SER A 513 3.37 15.95 1.63
C SER A 513 3.93 15.01 0.55
N SER A 514 5.18 14.57 0.70
CA SER A 514 5.77 13.61 -0.25
C SER A 514 5.04 12.28 -0.28
N ASP A 515 4.40 11.81 0.78
CA ASP A 515 3.63 10.57 0.73
C ASP A 515 2.36 10.69 -0.13
N LEU A 516 1.84 11.90 -0.32
CA LEU A 516 0.70 12.20 -1.19
C LEU A 516 1.07 12.25 -2.69
N ASP A 517 2.36 12.45 -2.98
CA ASP A 517 2.92 12.47 -4.35
C ASP A 517 3.20 11.09 -4.94
N HIS A 518 3.05 10.03 -4.14
CA HIS A 518 3.43 8.69 -4.55
C HIS A 518 2.24 7.74 -4.59
N SER A 519 1.65 7.54 -5.77
CA SER A 519 0.64 6.51 -5.99
C SER A 519 1.25 5.15 -6.30
N ARG A 520 0.59 4.08 -5.86
CA ARG A 520 0.86 2.72 -6.33
C ARG A 520 -0.22 2.33 -7.31
N ASN A 521 0.10 2.41 -8.60
CA ASN A 521 -0.80 1.94 -9.63
C ASN A 521 -0.81 0.40 -9.68
N MET A 522 -1.98 -0.23 -9.58
CA MET A 522 -2.15 -1.65 -9.93
C MET A 522 -1.99 -1.91 -11.44
N TYR A 523 -2.05 -0.85 -12.27
CA TYR A 523 -1.84 -0.90 -13.72
C TYR A 523 -0.54 -0.17 -14.05
N LYS A 524 0.52 -0.92 -14.34
CA LYS A 524 1.83 -0.37 -14.69
C LYS A 524 1.83 0.31 -16.05
N ASP A 525 2.43 1.50 -16.09
CA ASP A 525 3.04 2.05 -17.31
C ASP A 525 4.29 1.21 -17.63
N THR A 526 4.55 0.95 -18.91
CA THR A 526 5.17 -0.28 -19.43
C THR A 526 6.66 -0.52 -19.12
N ASN A 527 7.30 0.24 -18.23
CA ASN A 527 8.77 0.24 -18.08
C ASN A 527 9.33 0.07 -16.66
N GLN A 528 8.54 -0.34 -15.65
CA GLN A 528 9.06 -0.56 -14.30
C GLN A 528 8.62 -1.89 -13.71
N THR A 529 9.53 -2.57 -13.02
CA THR A 529 9.46 -3.99 -12.68
C THR A 529 9.13 -4.25 -11.20
N GLU A 530 8.72 -3.22 -10.47
CA GLU A 530 8.22 -3.27 -9.10
C GLU A 530 6.89 -2.50 -8.98
N TYR A 531 6.12 -2.61 -7.89
CA TYR A 531 5.16 -1.54 -7.57
C TYR A 531 5.96 -0.30 -7.28
N ASP A 532 6.34 0.40 -8.33
CA ASP A 532 7.06 1.62 -8.13
C ASP A 532 6.08 2.59 -7.50
N ARG A 533 6.51 3.23 -6.41
CA ARG A 533 5.87 4.44 -5.94
C ARG A 533 6.06 5.43 -7.09
N THR A 534 5.10 5.48 -8.00
CA THR A 534 5.15 6.43 -9.12
C THR A 534 4.99 7.82 -8.53
N SER A 535 5.74 8.81 -9.01
CA SER A 535 5.64 10.22 -8.60
C SER A 535 4.34 10.88 -9.10
N ASP A 536 3.26 10.14 -9.06
CA ASP A 536 1.93 10.54 -9.46
C ASP A 536 1.06 10.63 -8.22
N ASN A 537 0.26 11.69 -8.16
CA ASN A 537 -0.58 12.03 -7.04
C ASN A 537 -1.54 10.89 -6.64
N VAL A 538 -1.55 10.50 -5.37
CA VAL A 538 -2.41 9.44 -4.79
C VAL A 538 -3.89 9.66 -5.11
N PHE A 539 -4.34 10.91 -5.14
CA PHE A 539 -5.74 11.28 -5.34
C PHE A 539 -6.16 11.38 -6.80
N LYS A 540 -5.24 11.27 -7.77
CA LYS A 540 -5.50 11.52 -9.20
C LYS A 540 -6.64 10.67 -9.79
N LYS A 541 -6.84 9.46 -9.27
CA LYS A 541 -7.90 8.53 -9.70
C LYS A 541 -9.12 8.52 -8.78
N LEU A 542 -9.03 9.19 -7.64
CA LEU A 542 -10.04 9.15 -6.57
C LEU A 542 -11.08 10.27 -6.76
N ASN A 543 -11.69 10.30 -7.94
CA ASN A 543 -12.57 11.40 -8.38
C ASN A 543 -13.91 11.44 -7.65
N ASN A 544 -14.25 10.41 -6.87
CA ASN A 544 -15.52 10.28 -6.16
C ASN A 544 -15.45 10.73 -4.69
N ILE A 545 -14.26 11.12 -4.20
CA ILE A 545 -14.11 11.57 -2.82
C ILE A 545 -14.85 12.89 -2.62
N VAL A 546 -15.80 12.90 -1.68
CA VAL A 546 -16.57 14.06 -1.24
C VAL A 546 -16.11 14.60 0.11
N SER A 547 -15.50 13.76 0.96
CA SER A 547 -14.96 14.16 2.26
C SER A 547 -13.56 13.60 2.47
N LEU A 548 -12.60 14.49 2.74
CA LEU A 548 -11.22 14.15 3.05
C LEU A 548 -10.79 14.81 4.36
N ASP A 549 -10.33 13.99 5.31
CA ASP A 549 -9.75 14.45 6.56
C ASP A 549 -8.27 14.04 6.63
N LEU A 550 -7.39 15.04 6.72
CA LEU A 550 -5.94 14.90 6.84
C LEU A 550 -5.41 15.58 8.12
N SER A 551 -6.30 15.96 9.03
CA SER A 551 -5.99 16.80 10.19
C SER A 551 -5.15 16.11 11.27
N ASN A 552 -4.70 16.90 12.24
CA ASN A 552 -4.13 16.44 13.49
C ASN A 552 -5.04 16.93 14.63
N SER A 553 -5.61 15.98 15.38
CA SER A 553 -6.53 16.21 16.50
C SER A 553 -5.80 16.66 17.78
N ILE A 554 -4.48 16.48 17.85
CA ILE A 554 -3.67 16.78 19.04
C ILE A 554 -2.38 17.52 18.67
N LEU A 555 -2.31 18.82 18.98
CA LEU A 555 -1.18 19.68 18.59
C LEU A 555 -0.06 19.77 19.61
N ASN A 556 -0.22 19.21 20.81
CA ASN A 556 0.79 19.30 21.88
C ASN A 556 1.18 17.98 22.57
N ASP A 557 0.76 16.85 22.01
CA ASP A 557 1.27 15.54 22.41
C ASP A 557 2.60 15.22 21.72
N TYR A 558 3.61 14.82 22.49
CA TYR A 558 4.88 14.29 22.00
C TYR A 558 4.72 12.95 21.23
N SER A 559 3.48 12.52 20.95
CA SER A 559 3.21 11.38 20.09
C SER A 559 3.75 11.63 18.68
N ASN A 560 4.54 10.66 18.21
CA ASN A 560 5.16 10.68 16.89
C ASN A 560 4.15 10.48 15.74
N ASN A 561 2.83 10.52 16.00
CA ASN A 561 1.76 10.18 15.07
C ASN A 561 1.03 11.44 14.57
N ARG A 562 1.78 12.34 13.92
CA ARG A 562 1.19 13.51 13.25
C ARG A 562 1.49 13.57 11.77
N ASN A 563 0.48 13.92 11.00
CA ASN A 563 0.64 14.32 9.61
C ASN A 563 1.48 15.60 9.55
N ARG A 564 2.36 15.67 8.55
CA ARG A 564 3.33 16.75 8.32
C ARG A 564 3.15 17.27 6.90
N ILE A 565 1.93 17.64 6.57
CA ILE A 565 1.57 18.15 5.25
C ILE A 565 1.84 19.65 5.22
N ASN A 566 2.55 20.12 4.21
CA ASN A 566 2.87 21.54 4.00
C ASN A 566 2.63 21.99 2.55
N ASP A 567 2.77 21.06 1.60
CA ASP A 567 2.34 21.17 0.21
C ASP A 567 1.06 20.35 0.01
N ILE A 568 0.06 20.99 -0.60
CA ILE A 568 -1.26 20.43 -0.91
C ILE A 568 -1.59 20.50 -2.40
N SER A 569 -0.60 20.71 -3.27
CA SER A 569 -0.80 20.82 -4.73
C SER A 569 -1.44 19.58 -5.34
N ASN A 570 -1.32 18.43 -4.67
CA ASN A 570 -2.01 17.17 -4.95
C ASN A 570 -3.55 17.26 -4.82
N LEU A 571 -4.08 18.22 -4.08
CA LEU A 571 -5.53 18.32 -3.89
C LEU A 571 -6.22 19.12 -5.00
N LYS A 572 -5.47 19.83 -5.86
CA LYS A 572 -5.99 20.82 -6.81
C LYS A 572 -7.03 20.29 -7.80
N ASP A 573 -7.00 19.00 -8.10
CA ASP A 573 -7.87 18.35 -9.09
C ASP A 573 -9.03 17.56 -8.45
N MET A 574 -9.12 17.54 -7.11
CA MET A 574 -10.19 16.87 -6.35
C MET A 574 -11.51 17.66 -6.34
N THR A 575 -11.99 18.06 -7.51
CA THR A 575 -13.12 18.99 -7.69
C THR A 575 -14.47 18.49 -7.16
N SER A 576 -14.59 17.19 -6.85
CA SER A 576 -15.77 16.60 -6.19
C SER A 576 -15.82 16.83 -4.68
N LEU A 577 -14.74 17.34 -4.06
CA LEU A 577 -14.68 17.56 -2.62
C LEU A 577 -15.72 18.58 -2.15
N VAL A 578 -16.45 18.18 -1.11
CA VAL A 578 -17.44 18.99 -0.37
C VAL A 578 -16.90 19.35 1.01
N SER A 579 -16.11 18.48 1.63
CA SER A 579 -15.51 18.69 2.95
C SER A 579 -14.02 18.40 2.93
N LEU A 580 -13.22 19.36 3.40
CA LEU A 580 -11.78 19.23 3.55
C LEU A 580 -11.35 19.70 4.95
N ASN A 581 -10.65 18.83 5.68
CA ASN A 581 -10.08 19.14 6.99
C ASN A 581 -8.55 18.99 6.94
N LEU A 582 -7.84 20.10 7.11
CA LEU A 582 -6.38 20.18 7.11
C LEU A 582 -5.83 20.65 8.46
N ASN A 583 -6.66 20.75 9.51
CA ASN A 583 -6.26 21.30 10.79
C ASN A 583 -4.93 20.74 11.28
N GLY A 584 -4.04 21.59 11.78
CA GLY A 584 -2.77 21.18 12.38
C GLY A 584 -1.68 20.73 11.40
N ASN A 585 -1.80 21.07 10.11
CA ASN A 585 -0.77 20.87 9.09
C ASN A 585 -0.22 22.23 8.66
N ASN A 586 1.10 22.43 8.68
CA ASN A 586 1.72 23.72 8.38
C ASN A 586 1.71 24.05 6.87
N VAL A 587 0.54 24.36 6.33
CA VAL A 587 0.26 24.60 4.90
C VAL A 587 0.35 26.09 4.60
N ASN A 588 1.48 26.52 4.05
CA ASN A 588 1.77 27.95 3.84
C ASN A 588 1.23 28.50 2.51
N SER A 589 0.72 27.65 1.60
CA SER A 589 0.15 28.07 0.31
C SER A 589 -1.13 27.30 0.00
N LEU A 590 -2.23 28.04 -0.17
CA LEU A 590 -3.56 27.48 -0.41
C LEU A 590 -4.12 27.81 -1.80
N SER A 591 -3.31 28.37 -2.69
CA SER A 591 -3.73 28.79 -4.04
C SER A 591 -4.31 27.64 -4.88
N ASP A 592 -3.85 26.41 -4.65
CA ASP A 592 -4.35 25.20 -5.30
C ASP A 592 -5.79 24.84 -4.94
N LEU A 593 -6.30 25.29 -3.78
CA LEU A 593 -7.68 25.06 -3.36
C LEU A 593 -8.70 25.88 -4.16
N GLN A 594 -8.28 26.93 -4.88
CA GLN A 594 -9.17 27.82 -5.64
C GLN A 594 -10.04 27.10 -6.69
N LYS A 595 -9.63 25.89 -7.12
CA LYS A 595 -10.36 25.07 -8.09
C LYS A 595 -11.47 24.23 -7.45
N LEU A 596 -11.47 24.04 -6.13
CA LEU A 596 -12.38 23.15 -5.42
C LEU A 596 -13.68 23.87 -5.07
N THR A 597 -14.36 24.41 -6.08
CA THR A 597 -15.53 25.29 -5.91
C THR A 597 -16.77 24.60 -5.31
N ASN A 598 -16.77 23.27 -5.21
CA ASN A 598 -17.81 22.49 -4.52
C ASN A 598 -17.62 22.42 -2.99
N LEU A 599 -16.51 22.92 -2.46
CA LEU A 599 -16.26 22.93 -1.02
C LEU A 599 -17.35 23.69 -0.27
N ASN A 600 -17.93 23.00 0.71
CA ASN A 600 -18.92 23.49 1.64
C ASN A 600 -18.35 23.62 3.06
N THR A 601 -17.48 22.70 3.44
CA THR A 601 -16.78 22.69 4.73
C THR A 601 -15.28 22.74 4.50
N LEU A 602 -14.63 23.74 5.09
CA LEU A 602 -13.18 23.90 5.05
C LEU A 602 -12.65 24.18 6.46
N LYS A 603 -11.70 23.37 6.92
CA LYS A 603 -11.04 23.54 8.21
C LYS A 603 -9.53 23.66 8.04
N LEU A 604 -8.98 24.76 8.54
CA LEU A 604 -7.61 25.25 8.39
C LEU A 604 -7.07 25.80 9.72
N SER A 605 -7.56 25.26 10.85
CA SER A 605 -7.06 25.68 12.15
C SER A 605 -5.63 25.20 12.37
N TYR A 606 -4.76 26.02 12.96
CA TYR A 606 -3.35 25.69 13.19
C TYR A 606 -2.60 25.24 11.92
N THR A 607 -2.82 25.93 10.81
CA THR A 607 -2.15 25.64 9.54
C THR A 607 -1.02 26.60 9.17
N GLY A 608 -0.83 27.67 9.95
CA GLY A 608 0.18 28.69 9.69
C GLY A 608 -0.18 29.63 8.54
N ILE A 609 -1.45 29.67 8.13
CA ILE A 609 -1.91 30.53 7.04
C ILE A 609 -1.90 32.00 7.47
N SER A 610 -1.58 32.88 6.52
CA SER A 610 -1.49 34.32 6.75
C SER A 610 -2.33 35.15 5.80
N ASP A 611 -3.07 34.52 4.88
CA ASP A 611 -4.00 35.19 3.97
C ASP A 611 -5.12 34.24 3.54
N LEU A 612 -6.24 34.81 3.08
CA LEU A 612 -7.42 34.07 2.63
C LEU A 612 -7.76 34.30 1.15
N ASP A 613 -6.80 34.77 0.35
CA ASP A 613 -7.10 35.26 -1.00
C ASP A 613 -7.62 34.18 -1.94
N PHE A 614 -7.27 32.92 -1.68
CA PHE A 614 -7.77 31.74 -2.38
C PHE A 614 -9.28 31.50 -2.22
N ILE A 615 -9.89 31.99 -1.14
CA ILE A 615 -11.29 31.66 -0.82
C ILE A 615 -12.31 32.44 -1.67
N LYS A 616 -11.87 33.50 -2.38
CA LYS A 616 -12.72 34.38 -3.21
C LYS A 616 -13.61 33.62 -4.20
N LYS A 617 -13.15 32.45 -4.69
CA LYS A 617 -13.88 31.60 -5.65
C LYS A 617 -14.71 30.48 -4.99
N LEU A 618 -14.56 30.25 -3.69
CA LEU A 618 -15.17 29.14 -2.95
C LEU A 618 -16.52 29.54 -2.33
N THR A 619 -17.42 30.10 -3.14
CA THR A 619 -18.67 30.75 -2.67
C THR A 619 -19.72 29.79 -2.09
N ASN A 620 -19.51 28.48 -2.19
CA ASN A 620 -20.36 27.42 -1.63
C ASN A 620 -20.05 27.08 -0.16
N ILE A 621 -18.99 27.66 0.41
CA ILE A 621 -18.60 27.43 1.80
C ILE A 621 -19.73 27.87 2.74
N THR A 622 -20.11 26.97 3.64
CA THR A 622 -21.05 27.23 4.75
C THR A 622 -20.40 27.06 6.12
N TYR A 623 -19.31 26.30 6.20
CA TYR A 623 -18.51 26.08 7.40
C TYR A 623 -17.04 26.40 7.11
N LEU A 624 -16.50 27.39 7.82
CA LEU A 624 -15.10 27.77 7.74
C LEU A 624 -14.48 27.82 9.14
N ASP A 625 -13.36 27.15 9.32
CA ASP A 625 -12.51 27.25 10.51
C ASP A 625 -11.11 27.64 10.08
N ILE A 626 -10.66 28.82 10.48
CA ILE A 626 -9.35 29.43 10.22
C ILE A 626 -8.67 29.84 11.53
N SER A 627 -9.13 29.32 12.66
CA SER A 627 -8.66 29.71 13.98
C SER A 627 -7.22 29.27 14.26
N ASN A 628 -6.55 29.92 15.20
CA ASN A 628 -5.24 29.52 15.72
C ASN A 628 -4.12 29.50 14.66
N ASN A 629 -4.12 30.46 13.72
CA ASN A 629 -3.03 30.61 12.74
C ASN A 629 -2.03 31.71 13.14
N SER A 630 -2.34 32.50 14.19
CA SER A 630 -1.48 33.53 14.80
C SER A 630 -1.01 34.65 13.85
N SER A 631 -1.52 34.68 12.61
CA SER A 631 -1.00 35.55 11.55
C SER A 631 -2.09 36.26 10.75
N ILE A 632 -3.33 35.76 10.76
CA ILE A 632 -4.46 36.36 10.04
C ILE A 632 -4.85 37.67 10.73
N ASP A 633 -4.91 38.78 9.99
CA ASP A 633 -5.39 40.07 10.49
C ASP A 633 -6.76 40.48 9.93
N GLY A 634 -7.21 41.71 10.22
CA GLY A 634 -8.52 42.18 9.76
C GLY A 634 -8.62 42.39 8.25
N ASP A 635 -7.51 42.72 7.58
CA ASP A 635 -7.49 42.91 6.12
C ASP A 635 -7.57 41.56 5.39
N ASP A 636 -7.01 40.52 5.97
CA ASP A 636 -7.08 39.14 5.45
C ASP A 636 -8.51 38.58 5.44
N LEU A 637 -9.46 39.17 6.18
CA LEU A 637 -10.86 38.78 6.16
C LEU A 637 -11.62 39.31 4.93
N ASN A 638 -11.08 40.29 4.18
CA ASN A 638 -11.74 40.90 3.02
C ASN A 638 -12.27 39.89 1.98
N PRO A 639 -11.55 38.81 1.63
CA PRO A 639 -12.04 37.75 0.73
C PRO A 639 -13.36 37.10 1.17
N LEU A 640 -13.67 37.10 2.47
CA LEU A 640 -14.87 36.47 3.03
C LEU A 640 -16.16 37.19 2.64
N LYS A 641 -16.11 38.49 2.28
CA LYS A 641 -17.30 39.30 1.91
C LYS A 641 -18.23 38.63 0.90
N ASN A 642 -17.67 37.79 0.02
CA ASN A 642 -18.39 37.09 -1.05
C ASN A 642 -19.02 35.75 -0.62
N LEU A 643 -18.69 35.23 0.57
CA LEU A 643 -19.20 33.97 1.10
C LEU A 643 -20.58 34.15 1.75
N THR A 644 -21.55 34.69 1.01
CA THR A 644 -22.90 35.00 1.51
C THR A 644 -23.71 33.79 1.98
N ASN A 645 -23.21 32.56 1.75
CA ASN A 645 -23.77 31.32 2.26
C ASN A 645 -23.15 30.85 3.59
N LEU A 646 -22.12 31.55 4.10
CA LEU A 646 -21.42 31.18 5.33
C LEU A 646 -22.37 31.19 6.52
N LYS A 647 -22.40 30.09 7.27
CA LYS A 647 -23.24 29.89 8.47
C LYS A 647 -22.42 29.74 9.74
N TYR A 648 -21.21 29.19 9.61
CA TYR A 648 -20.27 28.96 10.68
C TYR A 648 -18.90 29.53 10.30
N LEU A 649 -18.39 30.43 11.13
CA LEU A 649 -17.02 30.93 11.04
C LEU A 649 -16.34 30.77 12.40
N ASN A 650 -15.19 30.11 12.42
CA ASN A 650 -14.25 30.18 13.52
C ASN A 650 -12.95 30.83 13.05
N ALA A 651 -12.61 31.97 13.63
CA ALA A 651 -11.41 32.76 13.38
C ALA A 651 -10.80 33.25 14.71
N SER A 652 -10.95 32.47 15.77
CA SER A 652 -10.37 32.77 17.09
C SER A 652 -8.85 32.57 17.12
N ASN A 653 -8.15 33.27 18.02
CA ASN A 653 -6.71 33.11 18.28
C ASN A 653 -5.82 33.44 17.06
N ASP A 654 -6.01 34.65 16.54
CA ASP A 654 -5.28 35.23 15.40
C ASP A 654 -4.88 36.69 15.70
N LYS A 655 -4.69 37.53 14.69
CA LYS A 655 -4.31 38.95 14.80
C LYS A 655 -5.38 39.89 14.24
N ILE A 656 -6.63 39.44 14.23
CA ILE A 656 -7.75 40.22 13.67
C ILE A 656 -8.00 41.44 14.54
N ASP A 657 -7.80 42.63 13.99
CA ASP A 657 -8.08 43.90 14.64
C ASP A 657 -9.37 44.56 14.11
N ASN A 658 -9.83 44.14 12.93
CA ASN A 658 -10.97 44.69 12.20
C ASN A 658 -11.90 43.60 11.66
N VAL A 659 -13.20 43.72 11.95
CA VAL A 659 -14.25 42.76 11.55
C VAL A 659 -15.21 43.26 10.47
N SER A 660 -14.96 44.43 9.88
CA SER A 660 -15.85 45.06 8.88
C SER A 660 -16.15 44.19 7.67
N ALA A 661 -15.23 43.29 7.31
CA ALA A 661 -15.42 42.34 6.23
C ALA A 661 -16.53 41.31 6.48
N LEU A 662 -16.92 41.09 7.73
CA LEU A 662 -17.96 40.13 8.10
C LEU A 662 -19.38 40.71 8.02
N SER A 663 -19.53 42.03 7.94
CA SER A 663 -20.83 42.74 7.94
C SER A 663 -21.82 42.26 6.87
N SER A 664 -21.33 41.75 5.73
CA SER A 664 -22.17 41.24 4.62
C SER A 664 -22.66 39.79 4.82
N LEU A 665 -22.19 39.09 5.85
CA LEU A 665 -22.46 37.67 6.08
C LEU A 665 -23.76 37.44 6.85
N THR A 666 -24.88 37.88 6.27
CA THR A 666 -26.20 37.89 6.92
C THR A 666 -26.80 36.51 7.22
N LYS A 667 -26.23 35.43 6.67
CA LYS A 667 -26.60 34.04 6.99
C LYS A 667 -25.75 33.43 8.10
N LEU A 668 -24.81 34.19 8.66
CA LEU A 668 -23.95 33.71 9.73
C LEU A 668 -24.77 33.49 10.99
N THR A 669 -24.65 32.28 11.53
CA THR A 669 -25.37 31.83 12.74
C THR A 669 -24.42 31.46 13.87
N THR A 670 -23.13 31.29 13.57
CA THR A 670 -22.10 30.98 14.54
C THR A 670 -20.81 31.72 14.16
N LEU A 671 -20.27 32.50 15.08
CA LEU A 671 -19.06 33.28 14.89
C LEU A 671 -18.17 33.17 16.13
N TYR A 672 -17.01 32.54 15.97
CA TYR A 672 -15.95 32.50 16.97
C TYR A 672 -14.80 33.42 16.52
N ILE A 673 -14.47 34.43 17.33
CA ILE A 673 -13.44 35.45 17.06
C ILE A 673 -12.71 35.88 18.35
N GLU A 674 -12.83 35.12 19.45
CA GLU A 674 -12.04 35.34 20.67
C GLU A 674 -10.53 35.31 20.40
N ASP A 675 -9.74 35.78 21.36
CA ASP A 675 -8.27 35.79 21.26
C ASP A 675 -7.74 36.54 20.03
N ASN A 676 -8.39 37.65 19.69
CA ASN A 676 -7.97 38.59 18.65
C ASN A 676 -7.93 40.02 19.21
N PRO A 677 -7.07 40.92 18.71
CA PRO A 677 -6.95 42.31 19.15
C PRO A 677 -8.08 43.22 18.61
N ILE A 678 -9.33 42.75 18.59
CA ILE A 678 -10.48 43.52 18.09
C ILE A 678 -10.91 44.56 19.11
N GLN A 679 -10.96 45.83 18.68
CA GLN A 679 -11.38 46.94 19.52
C GLN A 679 -12.81 47.42 19.23
N ASP A 680 -13.27 47.24 17.99
CA ASP A 680 -14.55 47.77 17.51
C ASP A 680 -15.37 46.68 16.80
N TYR A 681 -16.45 46.25 17.47
CA TYR A 681 -17.41 45.30 16.91
C TYR A 681 -18.61 45.97 16.24
N THR A 682 -18.70 47.31 16.22
CA THR A 682 -19.82 48.03 15.57
C THR A 682 -20.05 47.63 14.12
N PRO A 683 -19.04 47.29 13.28
CA PRO A 683 -19.29 46.91 11.90
C PRO A 683 -20.12 45.63 11.71
N ILE A 684 -20.19 44.77 12.73
CA ILE A 684 -20.92 43.49 12.66
C ILE A 684 -22.19 43.49 13.52
N LEU A 685 -22.58 44.63 14.08
CA LEU A 685 -23.73 44.74 14.99
C LEU A 685 -25.03 44.22 14.34
N ASP A 686 -25.23 44.49 13.06
CA ASP A 686 -26.44 44.05 12.33
C ASP A 686 -26.54 42.53 12.18
N ILE A 687 -25.42 41.83 11.97
CA ILE A 687 -25.41 40.37 11.85
C ILE A 687 -25.42 39.67 13.22
N THR A 688 -25.10 40.38 14.30
CA THR A 688 -25.07 39.74 15.64
C THR A 688 -26.43 39.24 16.10
N LYS A 689 -27.52 39.82 15.57
CA LYS A 689 -28.90 39.37 15.84
C LYS A 689 -29.23 38.01 15.23
N SER A 690 -28.50 37.59 14.18
CA SER A 690 -28.67 36.27 13.55
C SER A 690 -27.73 35.21 14.13
N LEU A 691 -26.79 35.59 15.00
CA LEU A 691 -25.89 34.66 15.66
C LEU A 691 -26.62 33.93 16.79
N TYR A 692 -26.72 32.61 16.67
CA TYR A 692 -27.13 31.74 17.78
C TYR A 692 -25.98 31.49 18.75
N TYR A 693 -24.74 31.53 18.26
CA TYR A 693 -23.54 31.26 19.04
C TYR A 693 -22.44 32.27 18.70
N LYS A 694 -21.90 32.93 19.73
CA LYS A 694 -20.79 33.87 19.65
C LYS A 694 -19.93 33.75 20.91
N ASP A 695 -18.62 33.92 20.76
CA ASP A 695 -17.65 33.92 21.86
C ASP A 695 -17.20 35.34 22.26
N PHE A 696 -17.75 36.39 21.66
CA PHE A 696 -17.40 37.77 21.98
C PHE A 696 -18.59 38.53 22.58
N ASP A 697 -18.26 39.50 23.43
CA ASP A 697 -19.23 40.40 24.03
C ASP A 697 -19.29 41.73 23.26
N LEU A 698 -20.50 42.26 23.09
CA LEU A 698 -20.77 43.55 22.47
C LEU A 698 -20.85 44.69 23.50
N SER A 699 -20.84 44.36 24.80
CA SER A 699 -20.97 45.31 25.91
C SER A 699 -19.91 46.41 25.89
N SER A 700 -18.71 46.14 25.37
CA SER A 700 -17.62 47.13 25.23
C SER A 700 -17.80 48.09 24.05
N SER A 701 -18.55 47.71 23.01
CA SER A 701 -18.77 48.52 21.80
C SER A 701 -20.00 49.44 21.89
N ILE A 702 -20.89 49.19 22.86
CA ILE A 702 -21.99 50.08 23.22
C ILE A 702 -21.39 51.11 24.20
N GLY A 703 -20.74 52.13 23.64
CA GLY A 703 -19.98 53.11 24.42
C GLY A 703 -20.75 53.65 25.64
N ASN A 704 -20.00 53.91 26.72
CA ASN A 704 -20.34 54.63 27.95
C ASN A 704 -21.40 55.73 27.76
N SER A 705 -22.66 55.34 27.62
CA SER A 705 -23.79 56.25 27.42
C SER A 705 -24.87 55.88 28.40
N SER A 706 -24.57 56.04 29.70
CA SER A 706 -25.56 56.26 30.77
C SER A 706 -26.84 55.38 30.73
N TYR A 707 -26.73 54.16 30.24
CA TYR A 707 -27.71 53.11 30.38
C TYR A 707 -27.00 52.05 31.21
N ASP A 708 -27.49 51.84 32.42
CA ASP A 708 -26.94 50.90 33.40
C ASP A 708 -26.36 49.66 32.71
N SER A 709 -25.03 49.54 32.71
CA SER A 709 -24.32 48.42 32.09
C SER A 709 -24.74 47.09 32.72
N GLU A 710 -25.08 47.10 34.01
CA GLU A 710 -25.73 45.98 34.69
C GLU A 710 -27.12 45.67 34.12
N ALA A 711 -27.95 46.67 33.82
CA ALA A 711 -29.29 46.46 33.29
C ALA A 711 -29.28 45.98 31.83
N ALA A 712 -28.32 46.42 31.01
CA ALA A 712 -28.18 45.97 29.62
C ALA A 712 -27.66 44.52 29.52
N ILE A 713 -26.70 44.15 30.37
CA ILE A 713 -26.18 42.78 30.50
C ILE A 713 -27.26 41.86 31.07
N ASP A 714 -27.96 42.28 32.11
CA ASP A 714 -29.08 41.53 32.69
C ASP A 714 -30.25 41.40 31.69
N THR A 715 -30.50 42.41 30.85
CA THR A 715 -31.49 42.32 29.76
C THR A 715 -31.04 41.34 28.67
N GLN A 716 -29.76 41.32 28.27
CA GLN A 716 -29.26 40.37 27.29
C GLN A 716 -29.28 38.93 27.84
N ILE A 717 -28.86 38.71 29.09
CA ILE A 717 -28.93 37.41 29.76
C ILE A 717 -30.39 36.97 29.89
N LYS A 718 -31.31 37.87 30.26
CA LYS A 718 -32.75 37.59 30.30
C LYS A 718 -33.34 37.29 28.93
N ASP A 719 -32.94 37.99 27.88
CA ASP A 719 -33.40 37.75 26.50
C ASP A 719 -32.87 36.41 25.97
N GLU A 720 -31.62 36.06 26.27
CA GLU A 720 -31.02 34.77 25.91
C GLU A 720 -31.66 33.61 26.71
N ILE A 721 -31.94 33.80 28.01
CA ILE A 721 -32.70 32.84 28.84
C ILE A 721 -34.15 32.72 28.35
N TYR A 722 -34.82 33.82 28.02
CA TYR A 722 -36.19 33.81 27.52
C TYR A 722 -36.27 33.12 26.14
N ASN A 723 -35.32 33.39 25.25
CA ASN A 723 -35.20 32.69 23.98
C ASN A 723 -35.00 31.18 24.21
N PHE A 724 -34.13 30.79 25.16
CA PHE A 724 -33.94 29.39 25.55
C PHE A 724 -35.22 28.74 26.11
N GLN A 725 -35.92 29.40 27.04
CA GLN A 725 -37.19 28.94 27.61
C GLN A 725 -38.32 28.85 26.56
N SER A 726 -38.33 29.75 25.59
CA SER A 726 -39.32 29.75 24.49
C SER A 726 -39.13 28.58 23.53
N MET A 727 -37.88 28.19 23.25
CA MET A 727 -37.54 27.00 22.46
C MET A 727 -37.96 25.71 23.20
N TYR A 728 -37.91 25.73 24.53
CA TYR A 728 -38.27 24.61 25.41
C TYR A 728 -39.78 24.35 25.51
N SER A 729 -40.61 25.41 25.64
CA SER A 729 -42.06 25.29 25.87
C SER A 729 -42.84 24.63 24.72
N TYR A 730 -42.23 24.41 23.55
CA TYR A 730 -42.83 23.75 22.38
C TYR A 730 -42.46 22.27 22.22
N GLY A 731 -41.70 21.67 23.15
CA GLY A 731 -41.39 20.24 23.15
C GLY A 731 -40.45 19.77 22.02
N ASP A 732 -39.75 20.70 21.36
CA ASP A 732 -38.85 20.42 20.24
C ASP A 732 -37.39 20.29 20.72
N TYR A 733 -37.11 19.21 21.45
CA TYR A 733 -35.79 18.90 22.03
C TYR A 733 -34.67 18.70 20.98
N THR A 734 -34.99 18.69 19.68
CA THR A 734 -34.00 18.54 18.60
C THR A 734 -33.26 19.83 18.25
N LYS A 735 -33.71 20.97 18.82
CA LYS A 735 -33.12 22.30 18.62
C LYS A 735 -32.20 22.76 19.76
N LEU A 736 -32.12 22.01 20.87
CA LEU A 736 -31.15 22.22 21.94
C LEU A 736 -29.74 21.97 21.37
N LYS A 737 -28.90 23.01 21.35
CA LYS A 737 -27.61 22.98 20.67
C LYS A 737 -26.57 23.92 21.28
N TYR A 738 -26.47 24.04 22.61
CA TYR A 738 -25.31 24.74 23.17
C TYR A 738 -24.04 24.14 22.58
N ARG A 739 -23.20 24.99 21.97
CA ARG A 739 -21.88 24.55 21.52
C ARG A 739 -20.90 24.73 22.67
N LYS A 740 -19.99 23.79 22.73
CA LYS A 740 -18.84 23.83 23.61
C LYS A 740 -18.02 25.11 23.29
N LEU A 741 -18.03 26.10 24.18
CA LEU A 741 -17.15 27.29 24.16
C LEU A 741 -15.71 26.90 24.46
N TYR A 742 -15.52 25.85 25.25
CA TYR A 742 -14.20 25.33 25.54
C TYR A 742 -13.52 24.89 24.25
N HIS A 743 -12.36 25.48 23.99
CA HIS A 743 -11.37 24.95 23.08
C HIS A 743 -10.25 24.35 23.92
N ALA A 744 -9.86 23.11 23.61
CA ALA A 744 -8.77 22.48 24.34
C ALA A 744 -7.48 23.26 24.08
N TYR A 745 -7.07 24.08 25.04
CA TYR A 745 -5.73 24.65 24.99
C TYR A 745 -4.78 23.53 25.34
N ASP A 746 -4.16 22.95 24.30
CA ASP A 746 -2.98 22.11 24.43
C ASP A 746 -3.23 20.87 25.30
N LEU A 747 -3.55 19.76 24.63
CA LEU A 747 -3.93 18.47 25.21
C LEU A 747 -2.72 17.66 25.75
N GLY A 748 -1.57 18.29 25.97
CA GLY A 748 -0.42 17.64 26.59
C GLY A 748 -0.65 17.38 28.08
N THR A 749 -0.03 16.31 28.62
CA THR A 749 0.21 16.21 30.06
C THR A 749 1.28 17.23 30.43
N TYR A 750 0.91 18.28 31.16
CA TYR A 750 1.83 19.33 31.58
C TYR A 750 2.85 18.87 32.61
N ASP A 751 2.74 17.63 33.11
CA ASP A 751 3.64 17.03 34.09
C ASP A 751 5.13 17.24 33.76
N GLY A 752 5.57 17.05 32.51
CA GLY A 752 6.98 17.23 32.14
C GLY A 752 7.46 18.68 32.28
N GLN A 753 6.69 19.63 31.74
CA GLN A 753 7.02 21.06 31.76
C GLN A 753 6.88 21.65 33.17
N LEU A 754 5.89 21.19 33.93
CA LEU A 754 5.68 21.59 35.32
C LEU A 754 6.80 21.07 36.22
N GLN A 755 7.30 19.85 35.99
CA GLN A 755 8.48 19.30 36.67
C GLN A 755 9.77 20.06 36.32
N ASP A 756 9.89 20.58 35.10
CA ASP A 756 11.04 21.40 34.70
C ASP A 756 10.98 22.81 35.32
N LEU A 757 9.78 23.42 35.38
CA LEU A 757 9.55 24.68 36.09
C LEU A 757 9.84 24.53 37.60
N TYR A 758 9.38 23.46 38.23
CA TYR A 758 9.68 23.20 39.63
C TYR A 758 11.17 22.91 39.87
N ARG A 759 11.83 22.16 38.99
CA ARG A 759 13.30 21.96 39.06
C ARG A 759 14.07 23.26 38.95
N ASN A 760 13.68 24.15 38.04
CA ASN A 760 14.30 25.46 37.90
C ASN A 760 14.05 26.36 39.12
N ARG A 761 12.82 26.36 39.64
CA ARG A 761 12.46 27.06 40.88
C ARG A 761 13.32 26.60 42.05
N ASP A 762 13.43 25.29 42.23
CA ASP A 762 14.18 24.67 43.33
C ASP A 762 15.69 24.93 43.19
N TRP A 763 16.22 24.92 41.96
CA TRP A 763 17.61 25.29 41.69
C TRP A 763 17.90 26.76 42.02
N ILE A 764 17.07 27.72 41.56
CA ILE A 764 17.25 29.15 41.88
C ILE A 764 17.15 29.41 43.39
N THR A 765 16.19 28.75 44.04
CA THR A 765 15.99 28.86 45.50
C THR A 765 17.23 28.34 46.25
N TYR A 766 17.81 27.24 45.78
CA TYR A 766 19.04 26.68 46.33
C TYR A 766 20.24 27.62 46.15
N GLU A 767 20.45 28.20 44.97
CA GLU A 767 21.53 29.17 44.72
C GLU A 767 21.43 30.39 45.63
N ILE A 768 20.23 30.98 45.78
CA ILE A 768 20.00 32.11 46.72
C ILE A 768 20.37 31.70 48.17
N SER A 769 20.14 30.45 48.56
CA SER A 769 20.36 29.97 49.93
C SER A 769 21.83 29.70 50.29
N LEU A 770 22.70 29.43 49.30
CA LEU A 770 24.11 29.08 49.54
C LEU A 770 24.97 30.25 50.04
N GLY A 771 24.56 31.49 49.78
CA GLY A 771 25.30 32.71 50.14
C GLY A 771 26.58 32.92 49.31
N GLY A 772 26.97 34.19 49.08
CA GLY A 772 28.14 34.56 48.26
C GLY A 772 27.82 35.22 46.92
N ILE A 773 26.55 35.58 46.68
CA ILE A 773 26.04 36.19 45.45
C ILE A 773 25.80 37.69 45.68
N THR A 774 26.04 38.54 44.67
CA THR A 774 25.80 39.99 44.77
C THR A 774 24.30 40.31 44.89
N GLN A 775 23.97 41.45 45.50
CA GLN A 775 22.57 41.88 45.68
C GLN A 775 21.82 42.06 44.35
N GLU A 776 22.52 42.48 43.30
CA GLU A 776 22.00 42.63 41.94
C GLU A 776 21.59 41.26 41.34
N ASN A 777 22.44 40.25 41.50
CA ASN A 777 22.14 38.88 41.07
C ASN A 777 21.02 38.24 41.91
N ILE A 778 20.94 38.56 43.22
CA ILE A 778 19.81 38.14 44.07
C ILE A 778 18.49 38.73 43.55
N ASN A 779 18.48 40.01 43.16
CA ASN A 779 17.28 40.67 42.62
C ASN A 779 16.89 40.09 41.25
N SER A 780 17.88 39.78 40.39
CA SER A 780 17.65 39.09 39.11
C SER A 780 17.04 37.69 39.32
N PHE A 781 17.58 36.90 40.24
CA PHE A 781 17.04 35.58 40.56
C PHE A 781 15.64 35.62 41.17
N LYS A 782 15.32 36.62 42.00
CA LYS A 782 13.96 36.83 42.51
C LYS A 782 12.96 37.12 41.38
N ASN A 783 13.33 37.98 40.43
CA ASN A 783 12.50 38.27 39.26
C ASN A 783 12.25 37.01 38.39
N GLN A 784 13.28 36.16 38.22
CA GLN A 784 13.13 34.88 37.53
C GLN A 784 12.22 33.91 38.31
N LEU A 785 12.34 33.88 39.64
CA LEU A 785 11.52 33.04 40.52
C LEU A 785 10.04 33.44 40.46
N ASP A 786 9.73 34.74 40.47
CA ASP A 786 8.36 35.24 40.36
C ASP A 786 7.73 34.86 39.02
N SER A 787 8.49 34.97 37.92
CA SER A 787 8.06 34.53 36.59
C SER A 787 7.81 33.02 36.52
N ILE A 788 8.71 32.21 37.08
CA ILE A 788 8.57 30.75 37.12
C ILE A 788 7.35 30.34 37.95
N ASN A 789 7.14 30.96 39.11
CA ASN A 789 6.00 30.66 39.98
C ASN A 789 4.66 30.99 39.31
N TYR A 790 4.56 32.17 38.67
CA TYR A 790 3.38 32.55 37.90
C TYR A 790 3.08 31.54 36.78
N ASN A 791 4.10 31.21 35.97
CA ASN A 791 3.95 30.27 34.86
C ASN A 791 3.56 28.86 35.33
N ALA A 792 4.10 28.40 36.46
CA ALA A 792 3.75 27.11 37.03
C ALA A 792 2.32 27.06 37.58
N GLU A 793 1.84 28.15 38.22
CA GLU A 793 0.48 28.24 38.74
C GLU A 793 -0.57 28.26 37.62
N GLU A 794 -0.36 29.09 36.60
CA GLU A 794 -1.22 29.15 35.42
C GLU A 794 -1.30 27.80 34.69
N MET A 795 -0.14 27.16 34.50
CA MET A 795 -0.05 25.84 33.87
C MET A 795 -0.78 24.75 34.69
N SER A 796 -0.70 24.80 36.02
CA SER A 796 -1.41 23.86 36.90
C SER A 796 -2.94 24.04 36.85
N LYS A 797 -3.43 25.28 36.86
CA LYS A 797 -4.87 25.59 36.73
C LYS A 797 -5.41 25.11 35.38
N LYS A 798 -4.64 25.34 34.31
CA LYS A 798 -4.96 24.89 32.95
C LYS A 798 -5.03 23.36 32.84
N ASP A 799 -4.06 22.63 33.39
CA ASP A 799 -4.06 21.15 33.40
C ASP A 799 -5.28 20.60 34.16
N SER A 800 -5.59 21.18 35.34
CA SER A 800 -6.77 20.83 36.13
C SER A 800 -8.08 21.06 35.36
N MET A 801 -8.22 22.18 34.66
CA MET A 801 -9.37 22.46 33.80
C MET A 801 -9.48 21.40 32.68
N ASN A 802 -8.39 21.16 31.94
CA ASN A 802 -8.35 20.20 30.83
C ASN A 802 -8.77 18.79 31.29
N LYS A 803 -8.30 18.36 32.47
CA LYS A 803 -8.67 17.06 33.07
C LYS A 803 -10.16 16.97 33.37
N LYS A 804 -10.73 17.98 34.04
CA LYS A 804 -12.17 18.03 34.36
C LYS A 804 -13.03 18.02 33.09
N VAL A 805 -12.63 18.77 32.07
CA VAL A 805 -13.36 18.82 30.79
C VAL A 805 -13.28 17.48 30.06
N LYS A 806 -12.12 16.83 30.06
CA LYS A 806 -11.94 15.49 29.45
C LYS A 806 -12.84 14.44 30.09
N ASP A 807 -12.95 14.45 31.42
CA ASP A 807 -13.85 13.53 32.14
C ASP A 807 -15.32 13.76 31.77
N LEU A 808 -15.73 15.00 31.54
CA LEU A 808 -17.09 15.35 31.09
C LEU A 808 -17.32 15.02 29.61
N GLU A 809 -16.31 15.14 28.75
CA GLU A 809 -16.39 14.72 27.34
C GLU A 809 -16.58 13.21 27.20
N ILE A 810 -15.89 12.42 28.01
CA ILE A 810 -16.09 10.96 28.05
C ILE A 810 -17.54 10.64 28.43
N GLN A 811 -18.08 11.33 29.43
CA GLN A 811 -19.49 11.19 29.82
C GLN A 811 -20.42 11.60 28.68
N PHE A 812 -20.13 12.70 27.98
CA PHE A 812 -20.91 13.19 26.85
C PHE A 812 -20.99 12.18 25.71
N LEU A 813 -19.88 11.53 25.37
CA LEU A 813 -19.81 10.48 24.34
C LEU A 813 -20.60 9.23 24.71
N SER A 814 -20.67 8.89 26.01
CA SER A 814 -21.41 7.72 26.51
C SER A 814 -22.92 7.95 26.67
N THR A 815 -23.36 9.21 26.65
CA THR A 815 -24.75 9.60 26.93
C THR A 815 -25.60 9.58 25.66
N SER A 816 -26.83 9.07 25.72
CA SER A 816 -27.77 9.05 24.59
C SER A 816 -28.92 10.05 24.71
N LYS A 817 -29.17 10.59 25.92
CA LYS A 817 -30.27 11.54 26.16
C LYS A 817 -29.86 12.97 25.81
N PRO A 818 -30.63 13.69 24.98
CA PRO A 818 -30.33 15.07 24.58
C PRO A 818 -30.18 16.04 25.75
N ILE A 819 -31.02 15.93 26.78
CA ILE A 819 -30.99 16.82 27.96
C ILE A 819 -29.72 16.61 28.79
N GLU A 820 -29.31 15.36 29.00
CA GLU A 820 -28.08 15.05 29.73
C GLU A 820 -26.84 15.52 28.95
N LYS A 821 -26.86 15.43 27.61
CA LYS A 821 -25.83 16.00 26.75
C LYS A 821 -25.72 17.52 26.90
N GLU A 822 -26.86 18.21 26.98
CA GLU A 822 -26.88 19.67 27.13
C GLU A 822 -26.36 20.14 28.50
N LYS A 823 -26.74 19.42 29.57
CA LYS A 823 -26.18 19.64 30.92
C LYS A 823 -24.65 19.46 30.93
N LEU A 824 -24.15 18.44 30.25
CA LEU A 824 -22.71 18.20 30.15
C LEU A 824 -21.99 19.32 29.37
N ILE A 825 -22.58 19.83 28.29
CA ILE A 825 -22.02 20.97 27.55
C ILE A 825 -22.02 22.24 28.39
N GLY A 826 -23.13 22.54 29.09
CA GLY A 826 -23.22 23.69 30.00
C GLY A 826 -22.13 23.66 31.06
N LYS A 827 -21.89 22.50 31.68
CA LYS A 827 -20.82 22.29 32.67
C LYS A 827 -19.42 22.49 32.08
N ILE A 828 -19.18 21.97 30.88
CA ILE A 828 -17.90 22.16 30.18
C ILE A 828 -17.67 23.65 29.91
N ASN A 829 -18.69 24.38 29.46
CA ASN A 829 -18.59 25.81 29.16
C ASN A 829 -18.39 26.65 30.42
N TYR A 830 -19.07 26.30 31.50
CA TYR A 830 -18.87 26.95 32.79
C TYR A 830 -17.43 26.78 33.28
N ILE A 831 -16.90 25.55 33.27
CA ILE A 831 -15.51 25.26 33.70
C ILE A 831 -14.50 26.08 32.88
N TYR A 832 -14.76 26.22 31.57
CA TYR A 832 -13.93 27.04 30.70
C TYR A 832 -14.01 28.54 31.02
N ALA A 833 -15.23 29.07 31.14
CA ALA A 833 -15.43 30.48 31.47
C ALA A 833 -14.83 30.82 32.84
N ASP A 834 -14.92 29.91 33.81
CA ASP A 834 -14.31 30.05 35.13
C ASP A 834 -12.78 30.11 35.07
N TYR A 835 -12.15 29.19 34.34
CA TYR A 835 -10.70 29.23 34.11
C TYR A 835 -10.26 30.52 33.40
N ARG A 836 -10.99 30.95 32.36
CA ARG A 836 -10.63 32.15 31.59
C ARG A 836 -10.81 33.43 32.39
N TYR A 837 -11.86 33.50 33.20
CA TYR A 837 -12.04 34.58 34.16
C TYR A 837 -10.83 34.71 35.08
N ASP A 838 -10.38 33.61 35.68
CA ASP A 838 -9.21 33.59 36.56
C ASP A 838 -7.90 33.94 35.82
N TYR A 839 -7.72 33.43 34.60
CA TYR A 839 -6.57 33.72 33.76
C TYR A 839 -6.40 35.23 33.53
N TYR A 840 -7.47 35.91 33.06
CA TYR A 840 -7.38 37.34 32.78
C TYR A 840 -7.24 38.18 34.06
N ARG A 841 -7.81 37.74 35.19
CA ARG A 841 -7.57 38.37 36.50
C ARG A 841 -6.09 38.32 36.89
N ASN A 842 -5.45 37.17 36.75
CA ASN A 842 -4.03 37.00 37.06
C ASN A 842 -3.15 37.78 36.08
N LEU A 843 -3.55 37.84 34.80
CA LEU A 843 -2.85 38.62 33.77
C LEU A 843 -2.87 40.13 34.06
N VAL A 844 -4.03 40.68 34.45
CA VAL A 844 -4.14 42.08 34.90
C VAL A 844 -3.24 42.35 36.12
N GLN A 845 -3.19 41.42 37.08
CA GLN A 845 -2.32 41.56 38.24
C GLN A 845 -0.83 41.59 37.83
N LYS A 846 -0.43 40.72 36.90
CA LYS A 846 0.93 40.69 36.36
C LYS A 846 1.28 42.01 35.66
N TYR A 847 0.41 42.49 34.76
CA TYR A 847 0.65 43.74 34.05
C TYR A 847 0.72 44.95 34.98
N ASN A 848 -0.09 44.98 36.04
CA ASN A 848 0.03 46.02 37.06
C ASN A 848 1.40 45.98 37.77
N ASN A 849 1.94 44.80 38.06
CA ASN A 849 3.29 44.68 38.63
C ASN A 849 4.37 45.16 37.64
N ASP A 850 4.22 44.83 36.35
CA ASP A 850 5.15 45.29 35.29
C ASP A 850 5.09 46.81 35.12
N VAL A 851 3.90 47.42 35.22
CA VAL A 851 3.71 48.88 35.25
C VAL A 851 4.47 49.50 36.41
N GLU A 852 4.37 48.96 37.63
CA GLU A 852 5.10 49.48 38.79
C GLU A 852 6.62 49.35 38.61
N LYS A 853 7.12 48.24 38.07
CA LYS A 853 8.55 48.07 37.74
C LYS A 853 9.05 49.09 36.71
N ILE A 854 8.27 49.34 35.65
CA ILE A 854 8.63 50.33 34.64
C ILE A 854 8.60 51.74 35.22
N LYS A 855 7.64 52.06 36.10
CA LYS A 855 7.61 53.34 36.82
C LYS A 855 8.83 53.52 37.73
N GLU A 856 9.24 52.48 38.46
CA GLU A 856 10.46 52.49 39.27
C GLU A 856 11.71 52.73 38.39
N GLN A 857 11.83 52.04 37.25
CA GLN A 857 12.93 52.25 36.30
C GLN A 857 12.95 53.66 35.70
N ILE A 858 11.78 54.22 35.37
CA ILE A 858 11.66 55.61 34.92
C ILE A 858 12.12 56.53 36.06
N GLN A 859 11.73 56.27 37.30
CA GLN A 859 12.10 57.08 38.46
C GLN A 859 13.62 57.03 38.71
N GLU A 860 14.23 55.85 38.69
CA GLU A 860 15.68 55.64 38.84
C GLU A 860 16.50 56.32 37.73
N ALA A 861 16.15 56.07 36.46
CA ALA A 861 16.83 56.68 35.31
C ALA A 861 16.80 58.21 35.35
N SER A 862 15.77 58.76 35.99
CA SER A 862 15.59 60.19 36.08
C SER A 862 16.31 60.84 37.28
N TYR A 863 16.79 60.07 38.26
CA TYR A 863 17.71 60.56 39.29
C TYR A 863 19.16 60.65 38.79
N GLU A 864 19.55 59.82 37.81
CA GLU A 864 20.91 59.77 37.27
C GLU A 864 21.22 60.85 36.23
N THR A 865 20.19 61.43 35.60
CA THR A 865 20.34 62.47 34.55
C THR A 865 19.36 63.65 34.73
N PRO A 866 19.78 64.81 35.27
CA PRO A 866 18.89 65.89 35.70
C PRO A 866 18.10 66.68 34.63
N ASN A 867 18.06 66.26 33.36
CA ASN A 867 17.33 66.96 32.29
C ASN A 867 16.41 65.99 31.51
N TYR A 868 15.11 66.08 31.82
CA TYR A 868 14.18 64.95 32.02
C TYR A 868 13.33 64.50 30.80
N SER A 869 13.45 65.06 29.59
CA SER A 869 12.43 64.83 28.52
C SER A 869 12.95 64.37 27.14
N SER A 870 14.26 64.26 26.94
CA SER A 870 14.87 63.90 25.64
C SER A 870 15.63 62.57 25.64
N ASN A 871 15.71 61.86 26.77
CA ASN A 871 16.40 60.58 26.86
C ASN A 871 15.60 59.49 26.11
N LYS A 872 16.26 58.84 25.13
CA LYS A 872 15.67 57.80 24.28
C LYS A 872 15.16 56.62 25.11
N ASP A 873 15.83 56.29 26.21
CA ASP A 873 15.47 55.16 27.06
C ASP A 873 14.21 55.44 27.87
N ILE A 874 14.04 56.66 28.39
CA ILE A 874 12.81 57.09 29.06
C ILE A 874 11.61 57.08 28.09
N LYS A 875 11.80 57.52 26.84
CA LYS A 875 10.74 57.45 25.81
C LYS A 875 10.33 56.03 25.47
N ASN A 876 11.29 55.09 25.40
CA ASN A 876 10.99 53.68 25.16
C ASN A 876 10.22 53.06 26.34
N LEU A 877 10.59 53.41 27.58
CA LEU A 877 9.88 52.97 28.79
C LEU A 877 8.46 53.55 28.86
N GLN A 878 8.27 54.82 28.51
CA GLN A 878 6.95 55.45 28.42
C GLN A 878 6.05 54.79 27.37
N HIS A 879 6.61 54.50 26.18
CA HIS A 879 5.87 53.77 25.15
C HIS A 879 5.49 52.36 25.60
N SER A 880 6.40 51.66 26.30
CA SER A 880 6.11 50.34 26.87
C SER A 880 4.98 50.39 27.90
N LEU A 881 4.90 51.47 28.68
CA LEU A 881 3.81 51.70 29.64
C LEU A 881 2.46 51.93 28.95
N GLU A 882 2.44 52.66 27.83
CA GLU A 882 1.24 52.85 27.01
C GLU A 882 0.73 51.54 26.41
N GLU A 883 1.62 50.69 25.91
CA GLU A 883 1.25 49.37 25.36
C GLU A 883 0.70 48.43 26.44
N ILE A 884 1.37 48.34 27.61
CA ILE A 884 0.88 47.52 28.73
C ILE A 884 -0.48 48.02 29.25
N GLN A 885 -0.74 49.33 29.20
CA GLN A 885 -2.04 49.86 29.60
C GLN A 885 -3.16 49.40 28.66
N LYS A 886 -2.92 49.34 27.34
CA LYS A 886 -3.88 48.77 26.38
C LYS A 886 -4.15 47.29 26.67
N ASP A 887 -3.10 46.53 27.02
CA ASP A 887 -3.24 45.12 27.38
C ASP A 887 -4.06 44.92 28.67
N ILE A 888 -3.91 45.80 29.66
CA ILE A 888 -4.74 45.82 30.88
C ILE A 888 -6.20 46.09 30.55
N ASP A 889 -6.48 47.07 29.69
CA ASP A 889 -7.85 47.44 29.32
C ASP A 889 -8.53 46.29 28.57
N LEU A 890 -7.83 45.63 27.64
CA LEU A 890 -8.30 44.44 26.93
C LEU A 890 -8.58 43.28 27.89
N ALA A 891 -7.63 42.96 28.78
CA ALA A 891 -7.80 41.89 29.76
C ALA A 891 -8.97 42.17 30.72
N SER A 892 -9.19 43.43 31.10
CA SER A 892 -10.31 43.85 31.94
C SER A 892 -11.67 43.65 31.26
N GLN A 893 -11.77 43.93 29.96
CA GLN A 893 -12.98 43.63 29.19
C GLN A 893 -13.27 42.12 29.14
N LYS A 894 -12.22 41.29 28.98
CA LYS A 894 -12.36 39.83 29.00
C LYS A 894 -12.82 39.29 30.36
N ILE A 895 -12.38 39.87 31.47
CA ILE A 895 -12.87 39.52 32.82
C ILE A 895 -14.39 39.67 32.89
N SER A 896 -14.92 40.83 32.49
CA SER A 896 -16.36 41.10 32.51
C SER A 896 -17.14 40.12 31.62
N MET A 897 -16.63 39.84 30.42
CA MET A 897 -17.23 38.88 29.50
C MET A 897 -17.31 37.46 30.08
N TYR A 898 -16.21 36.92 30.61
CA TYR A 898 -16.22 35.56 31.17
C TYR A 898 -17.02 35.48 32.47
N GLN A 899 -17.13 36.56 33.23
CA GLN A 899 -18.07 36.64 34.34
C GLN A 899 -19.51 36.49 33.86
N ASN A 900 -19.90 37.22 32.81
CA ASN A 900 -21.23 37.10 32.21
C ASN A 900 -21.51 35.68 31.69
N TYR A 901 -20.52 35.01 31.09
CA TYR A 901 -20.67 33.62 30.67
C TYR A 901 -20.85 32.66 31.85
N LYS A 902 -20.11 32.82 32.95
CA LYS A 902 -20.31 32.04 34.16
C LYS A 902 -21.75 32.18 34.68
N ASP A 903 -22.23 33.42 34.76
CA ASP A 903 -23.57 33.73 35.25
C ASP A 903 -24.65 33.15 34.32
N PHE A 904 -24.45 33.25 33.00
CA PHE A 904 -25.31 32.65 32.00
C PHE A 904 -25.39 31.13 32.12
N PHE A 905 -24.26 30.41 32.17
CA PHE A 905 -24.28 28.95 32.25
C PHE A 905 -24.84 28.45 33.59
N ASN A 906 -24.62 29.18 34.68
CA ASN A 906 -25.28 28.91 35.96
C ASN A 906 -26.80 29.05 35.86
N ALA A 907 -27.29 30.10 35.21
CA ALA A 907 -28.72 30.30 35.00
C ALA A 907 -29.34 29.21 34.11
N VAL A 908 -28.64 28.79 33.05
CA VAL A 908 -29.06 27.69 32.18
C VAL A 908 -29.10 26.36 32.94
N ASP A 909 -28.09 26.05 33.76
CA ASP A 909 -28.08 24.82 34.58
C ASP A 909 -29.25 24.79 35.56
N ALA A 910 -29.55 25.92 36.22
CA ALA A 910 -30.70 26.05 37.11
C ALA A 910 -32.03 25.79 36.37
N VAL A 911 -32.21 26.36 35.17
CA VAL A 911 -33.40 26.10 34.33
C VAL A 911 -33.48 24.62 33.94
N LEU A 912 -32.35 24.00 33.57
CA LEU A 912 -32.29 22.59 33.22
C LEU A 912 -32.49 21.64 34.42
N GLU A 913 -32.32 22.10 35.66
CA GLU A 913 -32.62 21.35 36.89
C GLU A 913 -34.10 21.43 37.30
N GLU A 914 -34.79 22.55 37.04
CA GLU A 914 -36.23 22.69 37.26
C GLU A 914 -37.08 21.87 36.28
N ILE A 915 -36.50 21.59 35.11
CA ILE A 915 -37.04 20.77 34.01
C ILE A 915 -36.81 19.27 34.26
#